data_AF-A0A388K593-F1
#
_entry.id   AF-A0A388K593-F1
#
_cell.length_a   1.000
_cell.length_b   1.000
_cell.length_c   1.000
_cell.angle_alpha   90.00
_cell.angle_beta   90.00
_cell.angle_gamma   90.00
#
_symmetry.space_group_name_H-M   'P 1'
#
loop_
_entity.id
_entity.type
_entity.pdbx_description
1 polymer ?
#
loop_
_entity_poly.entity_id
_entity_poly.type
_entity_poly.pdbx_seq_one_letter_code
_entity_poly.pdbx_strand_id
1 'polypeptide(L)'
;MAYSSISHSGSELQGEENVIGLKSTAQKPAGQQPGKTIVLLYVLVALVVVGGVVIAVGIVQSGKGGGDESRGRTETTWGEGSADDDDDAHQGTSGDVVLKKGPNSVVLSNGIVAVEFSKSGLIIGISYSNIGNLFEQARSPAWMGDSAESDGGEEDDSESAHFVVMDWLPGDIAPPEEPDTAPYDASVNYTTTTTSSSSRGNSSWSIDDFPESLGSDHFLINDECLYDDDANSSSGSAQMPPLDVSASMPGRRARTGGDPQKRRPPRRSHLGYYDMVWADCNVVRPKHGCAKYERFGADEYRRITSESNTDHVEISFVQLPGKGGQGAPVTIDMRYVMRRGESGFYSYLIIDHEKGKPEIHIGELRLVLRLRPDIFTYAALADNRRRTMPQPGDLSAARSSPLEFKEARLLTNPVNPDFKNEYDHKYHYSADIKDMIVHGWVAPSADPAVGIWMISPSRMEYMGGGPEKQDLTVQVGPIILNMLHSGHYGTPAVFVAADQVWRKTYGPYFIYLNGASESVCSGVKADRITDCLWEDASSRAAVEEKAWPYDWATSSDYPSKGSRGSVSGLVKVEDPDWNASQSPFRAGKPGNSWVGLAAEGPAGTWAVNSNGYQYWSQIEGDGHFLIPNVRPGSYSLFSYVGGVVGDHVLQQKVVVGSEGDKNLDVGTKVVRPPRKGPTIWSIGVPDRSFGEFFVPVLNPRSPWPYPSTGPDRWRNYGAWLTYKESYPESDPVFDIGSSDFSRDWYFVQCLRPRPQERGKRSTQRGSPYLPTVRRINFDLEDPWPGATYTLRMAIAGAHHGAIGVAINRPSNTPYDFRTPAGGRDNAMARASDHGQYLQYEVGIPGSKLLHGRNTIYLTLDSVDGRYNYVGYDFIRLEGPG
;
A
#
# COMPACT_ATOMS: atom_id res chain seq x y z
N MET A 1 0.66 -30.23 9.50
CA MET A 1 1.49 -31.44 9.37
C MET A 1 2.91 -30.99 9.08
N ALA A 2 3.88 -31.43 9.88
CA ALA A 2 5.29 -31.09 9.70
C ALA A 2 5.92 -32.04 8.67
N TYR A 3 6.68 -31.50 7.71
CA TYR A 3 7.54 -32.30 6.84
C TYR A 3 9.00 -31.97 7.12
N SER A 4 9.68 -32.97 7.68
CA SER A 4 11.13 -33.04 7.86
C SER A 4 11.81 -33.36 6.54
N SER A 5 12.84 -32.58 6.20
CA SER A 5 13.81 -32.86 5.17
C SER A 5 14.66 -34.09 5.49
N ILE A 6 14.70 -35.06 4.58
CA ILE A 6 15.76 -36.07 4.54
C ILE A 6 16.42 -36.00 3.17
N SER A 7 17.73 -35.70 3.21
CA SER A 7 18.69 -35.82 2.12
C SER A 7 18.85 -37.29 1.73
N HIS A 8 18.92 -37.59 0.43
CA HIS A 8 19.60 -38.79 -0.07
C HIS A 8 20.35 -38.47 -1.37
N SER A 9 21.62 -38.83 -1.34
CA SER A 9 22.56 -38.91 -2.45
C SER A 9 22.33 -40.16 -3.30
N GLY A 10 22.59 -40.07 -4.62
CA GLY A 10 23.22 -41.17 -5.36
C GLY A 10 22.48 -41.75 -6.56
N SER A 11 23.20 -41.70 -7.69
CA SER A 11 23.25 -42.60 -8.85
C SER A 11 22.19 -42.53 -9.97
N GLU A 12 22.74 -42.34 -11.16
CA GLU A 12 22.19 -42.55 -12.51
C GLU A 12 21.47 -43.89 -12.67
N LEU A 13 20.46 -43.93 -13.54
CA LEU A 13 20.22 -45.02 -14.49
C LEU A 13 19.30 -44.53 -15.62
N GLN A 14 19.72 -44.86 -16.85
CA GLN A 14 19.04 -44.62 -18.13
C GLN A 14 17.70 -45.36 -18.25
N GLY A 15 16.77 -44.83 -19.04
CA GLY A 15 15.52 -45.52 -19.39
C GLY A 15 14.72 -44.81 -20.49
N GLU A 16 14.88 -45.34 -21.70
CA GLU A 16 14.32 -45.03 -23.03
C GLU A 16 12.93 -44.39 -23.19
N GLU A 17 12.86 -43.55 -24.24
CA GLU A 17 11.67 -43.01 -24.89
C GLU A 17 10.83 -44.09 -25.58
N ASN A 18 9.51 -43.92 -25.58
CA ASN A 18 8.64 -44.50 -26.62
C ASN A 18 7.58 -43.49 -27.05
N VAL A 19 7.74 -43.00 -28.27
CA VAL A 19 6.81 -42.16 -29.03
C VAL A 19 5.88 -43.07 -29.83
N ILE A 20 4.55 -42.90 -29.69
CA ILE A 20 3.58 -43.33 -30.71
C ILE A 20 2.58 -42.19 -30.92
N GLY A 21 2.65 -41.56 -32.09
CA GLY A 21 1.66 -40.60 -32.57
C GLY A 21 0.60 -41.25 -33.45
N LEU A 22 -0.58 -40.63 -33.56
CA LEU A 22 -1.52 -40.87 -34.65
C LEU A 22 -2.22 -39.56 -35.06
N LYS A 23 -2.15 -39.32 -36.37
CA LYS A 23 -2.73 -38.20 -37.14
C LYS A 23 -4.26 -38.31 -37.24
N SER A 24 -4.95 -37.18 -37.41
CA SER A 24 -6.32 -37.16 -37.96
C SER A 24 -6.36 -36.40 -39.29
N THR A 25 -7.04 -37.00 -40.26
CA THR A 25 -7.31 -36.49 -41.62
C THR A 25 -8.77 -36.09 -41.73
N ALA A 26 -9.03 -34.94 -42.35
CA ALA A 26 -10.35 -34.42 -42.66
C ALA A 26 -10.92 -35.00 -43.96
N GLN A 27 -12.25 -35.21 -44.01
CA GLN A 27 -13.03 -35.19 -45.25
C GLN A 27 -14.52 -34.91 -44.96
N LYS A 28 -15.12 -34.00 -45.74
CA LYS A 28 -16.56 -33.72 -45.87
C LYS A 28 -17.18 -34.58 -46.98
N PRO A 29 -18.49 -34.85 -46.97
CA PRO A 29 -19.38 -34.18 -47.96
C PRO A 29 -20.81 -33.83 -47.45
N ALA A 30 -21.60 -33.21 -48.33
CA ALA A 30 -22.82 -32.41 -48.11
C ALA A 30 -24.17 -33.14 -48.32
N GLY A 31 -25.28 -32.56 -47.83
CA GLY A 31 -26.62 -32.64 -48.47
C GLY A 31 -27.88 -32.82 -47.58
N GLN A 32 -28.74 -31.78 -47.56
CA GLN A 32 -30.23 -31.74 -47.40
C GLN A 32 -30.97 -32.07 -46.07
N GLN A 33 -31.93 -31.19 -45.73
CA GLN A 33 -32.87 -31.10 -44.58
C GLN A 33 -34.26 -31.75 -44.86
N PRO A 34 -35.29 -31.73 -43.95
CA PRO A 34 -35.36 -31.36 -42.51
C PRO A 34 -36.08 -32.40 -41.61
N GLY A 35 -35.96 -32.21 -40.29
CA GLY A 35 -36.97 -32.66 -39.33
C GLY A 35 -36.48 -33.63 -38.26
N LYS A 36 -36.00 -33.08 -37.13
CA LYS A 36 -36.26 -33.54 -35.76
C LYS A 36 -35.43 -32.70 -34.79
N THR A 37 -36.12 -32.07 -33.85
CA THR A 37 -35.54 -31.39 -32.70
C THR A 37 -34.72 -32.39 -31.89
N ILE A 38 -33.39 -32.23 -31.86
CA ILE A 38 -32.49 -32.88 -30.90
C ILE A 38 -32.08 -31.82 -29.90
N VAL A 39 -32.43 -32.03 -28.64
CA VAL A 39 -31.95 -31.25 -27.50
C VAL A 39 -30.50 -31.65 -27.25
N LEU A 40 -29.54 -30.75 -27.50
CA LEU A 40 -28.15 -30.92 -27.04
C LEU A 40 -28.05 -30.49 -25.58
N LEU A 41 -27.79 -31.45 -24.67
CA LEU A 41 -27.24 -31.16 -23.35
C LEU A 41 -25.74 -30.92 -23.49
N TYR A 42 -25.25 -29.73 -23.13
CA TYR A 42 -23.84 -29.52 -22.84
C TYR A 42 -23.55 -29.96 -21.41
N VAL A 43 -22.77 -31.03 -21.25
CA VAL A 43 -22.19 -31.42 -19.96
C VAL A 43 -20.78 -30.84 -19.91
N LEU A 44 -20.57 -29.85 -19.04
CA LEU A 44 -19.24 -29.37 -18.68
C LEU A 44 -18.67 -30.31 -17.60
N VAL A 45 -17.66 -31.09 -17.97
CA VAL A 45 -16.89 -31.92 -17.02
C VAL A 45 -15.62 -31.16 -16.66
N ALA A 46 -15.52 -30.66 -15.44
CA ALA A 46 -14.25 -30.20 -14.88
C ALA A 46 -13.55 -31.40 -14.20
N LEU A 47 -12.32 -31.69 -14.61
CA LEU A 47 -11.46 -32.67 -13.95
C LEU A 47 -10.53 -31.92 -13.01
N VAL A 48 -10.63 -32.19 -11.71
CA VAL A 48 -9.66 -31.71 -10.71
C VAL A 48 -8.87 -32.90 -10.21
N VAL A 49 -7.53 -32.81 -10.31
CA VAL A 49 -6.60 -33.80 -9.78
C VAL A 49 -6.03 -33.27 -8.47
N VAL A 50 -6.35 -33.92 -7.36
CA VAL A 50 -5.67 -33.70 -6.07
C VAL A 50 -5.16 -35.06 -5.59
N GLY A 51 -3.85 -35.18 -5.38
CA GLY A 51 -3.25 -36.37 -4.79
C GLY A 51 -3.44 -37.68 -5.58
N GLY A 52 -3.51 -37.62 -6.92
CA GLY A 52 -3.56 -38.81 -7.77
C GLY A 52 -4.92 -39.52 -7.85
N VAL A 53 -6.01 -38.92 -7.32
CA VAL A 53 -7.38 -39.45 -7.49
C VAL A 53 -8.23 -38.47 -8.28
N VAL A 54 -8.91 -38.96 -9.31
CA VAL A 54 -9.87 -38.21 -10.13
C VAL A 54 -11.26 -38.36 -9.54
N ILE A 55 -11.91 -37.27 -9.16
CA ILE A 55 -13.31 -37.25 -8.72
C ILE A 55 -14.13 -36.42 -9.71
N ALA A 56 -15.21 -37.00 -10.22
CA ALA A 56 -16.18 -36.30 -11.06
C ALA A 56 -17.34 -35.79 -10.18
N VAL A 57 -17.61 -34.48 -10.21
CA VAL A 57 -18.76 -33.86 -9.56
C VAL A 57 -19.70 -33.31 -10.63
N GLY A 58 -20.93 -33.82 -10.69
CA GLY A 58 -21.98 -33.32 -11.59
C GLY A 58 -22.96 -32.42 -10.86
N ILE A 59 -23.21 -31.22 -11.40
CA ILE A 59 -24.27 -30.31 -10.93
C ILE A 59 -25.40 -30.32 -11.96
N VAL A 60 -26.64 -30.57 -11.51
CA VAL A 60 -27.86 -30.49 -12.33
C VAL A 60 -28.60 -29.21 -11.96
N GLN A 61 -28.79 -28.31 -12.93
CA GLN A 61 -29.63 -27.12 -12.78
C GLN A 61 -30.96 -27.36 -13.54
N SER A 62 -32.09 -27.23 -12.86
CA SER A 62 -33.41 -27.28 -13.50
C SER A 62 -33.96 -25.85 -13.69
N GLY A 63 -34.23 -25.48 -14.94
CA GLY A 63 -34.98 -24.27 -15.28
C GLY A 63 -36.36 -24.67 -15.78
N LYS A 64 -37.41 -24.06 -15.24
CA LYS A 64 -38.75 -24.07 -15.85
C LYS A 64 -39.21 -22.63 -16.09
N GLY A 65 -39.39 -22.30 -17.37
CA GLY A 65 -40.06 -21.10 -17.83
C GLY A 65 -41.58 -21.21 -17.71
N GLY A 66 -42.23 -20.06 -17.51
CA GLY A 66 -43.67 -19.91 -17.48
C GLY A 66 -44.30 -19.66 -18.86
N GLY A 67 -45.62 -19.85 -18.91
CA GLY A 67 -46.50 -19.58 -20.05
C GLY A 67 -47.97 -19.75 -19.67
N ASP A 68 -48.58 -18.63 -19.28
CA ASP A 68 -49.96 -18.10 -19.40
C ASP A 68 -51.21 -19.00 -19.56
N GLU A 69 -52.26 -18.74 -18.74
CA GLU A 69 -53.57 -18.16 -19.14
C GLU A 69 -54.76 -18.48 -18.17
N SER A 70 -55.38 -17.40 -17.68
CA SER A 70 -56.84 -17.16 -17.59
C SER A 70 -57.69 -17.53 -16.34
N ARG A 71 -58.42 -16.47 -15.91
CA ARG A 71 -59.82 -16.39 -15.41
C ARG A 71 -60.22 -16.84 -13.98
N GLY A 72 -60.17 -15.83 -13.10
CA GLY A 72 -61.19 -15.33 -12.15
C GLY A 72 -62.31 -16.21 -11.58
N ARG A 73 -62.49 -16.13 -10.25
CA ARG A 73 -63.74 -15.69 -9.59
C ARG A 73 -63.52 -15.37 -8.11
N THR A 74 -64.26 -14.36 -7.66
CA THR A 74 -64.46 -13.85 -6.29
C THR A 74 -65.06 -14.87 -5.34
N GLU A 75 -64.66 -14.87 -4.06
CA GLU A 75 -65.58 -14.89 -2.92
C GLU A 75 -64.89 -14.49 -1.60
N THR A 76 -65.57 -13.60 -0.88
CA THR A 76 -65.30 -13.07 0.45
C THR A 76 -65.92 -13.96 1.53
N THR A 77 -65.22 -14.22 2.63
CA THR A 77 -65.84 -14.36 3.97
C THR A 77 -64.86 -14.02 5.08
N TRP A 78 -65.36 -13.26 6.06
CA TRP A 78 -64.75 -12.94 7.35
C TRP A 78 -64.97 -14.08 8.35
N GLY A 79 -64.05 -14.24 9.30
CA GLY A 79 -64.21 -15.07 10.50
C GLY A 79 -63.03 -14.92 11.45
N GLU A 80 -63.32 -14.45 12.67
CA GLU A 80 -62.40 -14.06 13.74
C GLU A 80 -61.73 -15.25 14.45
N GLY A 81 -60.49 -15.03 14.90
CA GLY A 81 -60.02 -15.32 16.27
C GLY A 81 -59.66 -16.76 16.69
N SER A 82 -58.36 -17.02 16.84
CA SER A 82 -57.81 -17.59 18.08
C SER A 82 -56.30 -17.34 18.16
N ALA A 83 -55.88 -16.84 19.32
CA ALA A 83 -54.49 -16.84 19.77
C ALA A 83 -54.00 -18.28 19.96
N ASP A 84 -52.73 -18.53 19.63
CA ASP A 84 -51.76 -19.27 20.45
C ASP A 84 -50.43 -19.41 19.68
N ASP A 85 -49.34 -19.34 20.45
CA ASP A 85 -47.94 -19.69 20.16
C ASP A 85 -47.07 -18.68 19.37
N ASP A 86 -46.66 -17.62 20.06
CA ASP A 86 -45.41 -16.88 19.81
C ASP A 86 -44.23 -17.69 20.41
N ASP A 87 -43.59 -18.51 19.58
CA ASP A 87 -42.22 -19.02 19.82
C ASP A 87 -41.59 -19.41 18.47
N ASP A 88 -41.36 -18.42 17.61
CA ASP A 88 -40.44 -18.54 16.48
C ASP A 88 -39.78 -17.17 16.22
N ALA A 89 -38.70 -16.92 16.95
CA ALA A 89 -37.79 -15.82 16.69
C ALA A 89 -37.19 -16.00 15.28
N HIS A 90 -37.70 -15.22 14.34
CA HIS A 90 -37.34 -15.22 12.93
C HIS A 90 -35.83 -15.33 12.67
N GLN A 91 -35.44 -16.45 12.05
CA GLN A 91 -34.35 -16.45 11.09
C GLN A 91 -34.72 -15.42 10.01
N GLY A 92 -33.95 -14.33 9.90
CA GLY A 92 -34.29 -13.15 9.10
C GLY A 92 -34.63 -13.49 7.64
N THR A 93 -35.91 -13.45 7.31
CA THR A 93 -36.36 -13.46 5.91
C THR A 93 -36.03 -12.10 5.30
N SER A 94 -35.33 -12.10 4.17
CA SER A 94 -34.97 -10.86 3.46
C SER A 94 -36.22 -10.08 3.06
N GLY A 95 -36.53 -9.02 3.80
CA GLY A 95 -37.59 -8.07 3.46
C GLY A 95 -37.16 -7.05 2.39
N ASP A 96 -38.11 -6.25 1.93
CA ASP A 96 -37.88 -5.04 1.15
C ASP A 96 -36.78 -4.16 1.77
N VAL A 97 -35.99 -3.47 0.94
CA VAL A 97 -35.06 -2.46 1.45
C VAL A 97 -35.87 -1.26 1.95
N VAL A 98 -35.78 -1.00 3.24
CA VAL A 98 -36.49 0.06 3.94
C VAL A 98 -35.54 1.22 4.24
N LEU A 99 -35.98 2.41 3.88
CA LEU A 99 -35.35 3.67 4.22
C LEU A 99 -36.22 4.42 5.25
N LYS A 100 -35.74 4.56 6.49
CA LYS A 100 -36.43 5.30 7.55
C LYS A 100 -35.71 6.61 7.83
N LYS A 101 -36.42 7.73 7.70
CA LYS A 101 -35.90 9.06 8.06
C LYS A 101 -36.37 9.44 9.45
N GLY A 102 -35.45 9.48 10.40
CA GLY A 102 -35.68 9.99 11.74
C GLY A 102 -35.39 11.50 11.84
N PRO A 103 -35.66 12.11 13.00
CA PRO A 103 -35.41 13.53 13.22
C PRO A 103 -33.91 13.90 13.16
N ASN A 104 -33.00 12.97 13.46
CA ASN A 104 -31.56 13.20 13.52
C ASN A 104 -30.71 12.16 12.77
N SER A 105 -31.32 11.14 12.19
CA SER A 105 -30.62 10.06 11.48
C SER A 105 -31.44 9.51 10.33
N VAL A 106 -30.77 8.83 9.41
CA VAL A 106 -31.35 8.06 8.31
C VAL A 106 -30.93 6.62 8.49
N VAL A 107 -31.88 5.68 8.49
CA VAL A 107 -31.60 4.24 8.60
C VAL A 107 -31.93 3.58 7.27
N LEU A 108 -30.96 2.85 6.72
CA LEU A 108 -31.11 2.02 5.54
C LEU A 108 -31.00 0.56 5.97
N SER A 109 -32.02 -0.26 5.70
CA SER A 109 -32.04 -1.67 6.14
C SER A 109 -32.68 -2.59 5.11
N ASN A 110 -32.18 -3.82 5.01
CA ASN A 110 -32.75 -4.89 4.18
C ASN A 110 -33.22 -6.09 5.00
N GLY A 111 -33.38 -5.92 6.32
CA GLY A 111 -33.73 -6.99 7.26
C GLY A 111 -32.57 -7.89 7.70
N ILE A 112 -31.42 -7.86 7.00
CA ILE A 112 -30.19 -8.60 7.36
C ILE A 112 -29.19 -7.66 8.01
N VAL A 113 -28.96 -6.51 7.36
CA VAL A 113 -28.11 -5.42 7.81
C VAL A 113 -28.98 -4.17 7.98
N ALA A 114 -28.67 -3.35 8.99
CA ALA A 114 -29.14 -1.98 9.04
C ALA A 114 -27.97 -1.02 9.29
N VAL A 115 -27.95 0.06 8.52
CA VAL A 115 -26.93 1.11 8.62
C VAL A 115 -27.64 2.41 9.03
N GLU A 116 -27.18 2.99 10.14
CA GLU A 116 -27.65 4.28 10.62
C GLU A 116 -26.63 5.37 10.26
N PHE A 117 -27.11 6.39 9.56
CA PHE A 117 -26.36 7.57 9.18
C PHE A 117 -26.81 8.79 10.00
N SER A 118 -25.88 9.66 10.38
CA SER A 118 -26.23 11.00 10.85
C SER A 118 -26.83 11.83 9.72
N LYS A 119 -27.45 12.99 10.05
CA LYS A 119 -27.85 13.97 9.03
C LYS A 119 -26.70 14.48 8.15
N SER A 120 -25.47 14.42 8.67
CA SER A 120 -24.25 14.83 7.97
C SER A 120 -23.58 13.68 7.22
N GLY A 121 -24.23 12.51 7.06
CA GLY A 121 -23.70 11.39 6.28
C GLY A 121 -22.66 10.51 6.97
N LEU A 122 -22.38 10.75 8.25
CA LEU A 122 -21.50 9.88 9.05
C LEU A 122 -22.20 8.55 9.33
N ILE A 123 -21.48 7.44 9.24
CA ILE A 123 -22.00 6.12 9.63
C ILE A 123 -21.91 6.04 11.16
N ILE A 124 -23.06 6.14 11.83
CA ILE A 124 -23.12 6.18 13.30
C ILE A 124 -23.59 4.85 13.89
N GLY A 125 -24.05 3.92 13.06
CA GLY A 125 -24.22 2.54 13.48
C GLY A 125 -24.36 1.55 12.34
N ILE A 126 -23.92 0.33 12.60
CA ILE A 126 -24.18 -0.85 11.77
C ILE A 126 -24.70 -1.92 12.71
N SER A 127 -25.84 -2.53 12.39
CA SER A 127 -26.36 -3.71 13.09
C SER A 127 -26.47 -4.88 12.13
N TYR A 128 -26.21 -6.08 12.62
CA TYR A 128 -26.24 -7.30 11.84
C TYR A 128 -26.70 -8.48 12.70
N SER A 129 -27.66 -9.25 12.19
CA SER A 129 -28.35 -10.28 12.97
C SER A 129 -28.89 -9.70 14.29
N ASN A 130 -28.67 -10.37 15.42
CA ASN A 130 -29.09 -9.90 16.76
C ASN A 130 -28.05 -8.98 17.43
N ILE A 131 -26.93 -8.71 16.76
CA ILE A 131 -25.93 -7.79 17.29
C ILE A 131 -26.36 -6.36 16.94
N GLY A 132 -26.51 -5.56 17.99
CA GLY A 132 -26.73 -4.12 17.85
C GLY A 132 -25.52 -3.40 17.23
N ASN A 133 -25.34 -2.12 17.56
CA ASN A 133 -24.30 -1.31 16.94
C ASN A 133 -22.89 -1.95 17.07
N LEU A 134 -22.25 -2.23 15.93
CA LEU A 134 -20.90 -2.77 15.82
C LEU A 134 -19.80 -1.74 16.09
N PHE A 135 -20.14 -0.45 16.13
CA PHE A 135 -19.21 0.64 16.41
C PHE A 135 -19.05 0.93 17.89
N GLU A 136 -17.91 1.56 18.20
CA GLU A 136 -17.57 2.01 19.54
C GLU A 136 -18.71 2.83 20.18
N GLN A 137 -19.07 2.49 21.42
CA GLN A 137 -20.10 3.24 22.14
C GLN A 137 -19.52 4.50 22.80
N ALA A 138 -20.33 5.54 22.91
CA ALA A 138 -20.00 6.80 23.57
C ALA A 138 -19.77 6.68 25.11
N ARG A 139 -19.21 5.59 25.61
CA ARG A 139 -18.71 5.48 26.99
C ARG A 139 -17.23 5.15 27.06
N SER A 140 -16.58 4.92 25.92
CA SER A 140 -15.13 4.77 25.89
C SER A 140 -14.45 6.12 26.18
N PRO A 141 -13.42 6.16 27.05
CA PRO A 141 -12.63 7.36 27.26
C PRO A 141 -12.01 7.82 25.95
N ALA A 142 -12.05 9.13 25.67
CA ALA A 142 -11.39 9.71 24.50
C ALA A 142 -9.94 9.23 24.43
N TRP A 143 -9.56 8.59 23.33
CA TRP A 143 -8.31 7.87 23.19
C TRP A 143 -7.22 8.76 22.56
N MET A 144 -5.97 8.55 22.97
CA MET A 144 -4.75 9.17 22.41
C MET A 144 -4.49 8.82 20.93
N GLY A 145 -5.45 8.21 20.21
CA GLY A 145 -5.42 8.10 18.75
C GLY A 145 -5.97 9.33 18.04
N ASP A 146 -6.69 10.21 18.74
CA ASP A 146 -7.10 11.50 18.15
C ASP A 146 -5.86 12.39 17.89
N SER A 147 -4.77 12.27 18.63
CA SER A 147 -3.56 13.09 18.40
C SER A 147 -2.64 12.59 17.29
N ALA A 148 -2.84 11.36 16.77
CA ALA A 148 -2.06 10.86 15.63
C ALA A 148 -2.71 11.19 14.28
N GLU A 149 -3.98 11.58 14.26
CA GLU A 149 -4.68 11.94 13.01
C GLU A 149 -5.41 13.30 13.07
N SER A 150 -5.53 13.95 14.24
CA SER A 150 -6.28 15.21 14.38
C SER A 150 -5.57 16.35 15.10
N ASP A 151 -4.32 16.17 15.54
CA ASP A 151 -3.52 17.29 16.07
C ASP A 151 -2.47 17.71 15.03
N GLY A 152 -2.69 18.88 14.41
CA GLY A 152 -1.69 19.61 13.62
C GLY A 152 -0.55 20.18 14.50
N GLY A 153 0.01 19.34 15.38
CA GLY A 153 1.17 19.65 16.21
C GLY A 153 2.44 19.14 15.52
N GLU A 154 3.37 20.07 15.27
CA GLU A 154 4.72 19.90 14.69
C GLU A 154 4.91 18.62 13.85
N GLU A 155 4.58 18.75 12.55
CA GLU A 155 5.00 17.84 11.48
C GLU A 155 6.54 17.70 11.50
N ASP A 156 7.03 16.61 12.09
CA ASP A 156 8.34 16.08 11.74
C ASP A 156 8.23 15.47 10.34
N ASP A 157 9.30 15.53 9.53
CA ASP A 157 9.38 15.20 8.08
C ASP A 157 8.96 13.74 7.70
N SER A 158 8.43 12.97 8.66
CA SER A 158 8.04 11.56 8.55
C SER A 158 6.57 11.31 8.17
N GLU A 159 5.67 12.26 8.46
CA GLU A 159 4.24 12.21 8.08
C GLU A 159 3.82 13.32 7.11
N SER A 160 4.74 14.21 6.71
CA SER A 160 4.44 15.20 5.70
C SER A 160 3.94 14.48 4.44
N ALA A 161 2.64 14.66 4.17
CA ALA A 161 2.09 14.61 2.83
C ALA A 161 2.78 15.73 2.05
N HIS A 162 4.05 15.53 1.70
CA HIS A 162 4.71 16.37 0.74
C HIS A 162 3.91 16.16 -0.54
N PHE A 163 3.08 17.12 -0.89
CA PHE A 163 2.36 17.10 -2.15
C PHE A 163 3.43 17.09 -3.25
N VAL A 164 3.75 15.90 -3.75
CA VAL A 164 4.90 15.71 -4.63
C VAL A 164 4.56 16.35 -5.96
N VAL A 165 5.10 17.55 -6.21
CA VAL A 165 5.20 18.13 -7.56
C VAL A 165 6.61 17.81 -8.05
N MET A 166 6.70 16.93 -9.06
CA MET A 166 7.95 16.67 -9.74
C MET A 166 8.12 17.69 -10.86
N ASP A 167 9.17 18.52 -10.78
CA ASP A 167 9.67 19.27 -11.93
C ASP A 167 10.40 18.28 -12.87
N TRP A 168 9.65 17.72 -13.83
CA TRP A 168 10.23 17.19 -15.06
C TRP A 168 9.96 18.22 -16.16
N LEU A 169 10.82 19.23 -16.26
CA LEU A 169 10.99 19.90 -17.54
C LEU A 169 11.93 19.01 -18.38
N PRO A 170 11.46 18.33 -19.44
CA PRO A 170 12.38 17.79 -20.43
C PRO A 170 13.19 18.97 -20.96
N GLY A 171 14.52 18.85 -20.87
CA GLY A 171 15.46 19.90 -21.25
C GLY A 171 15.09 20.52 -22.60
N ASP A 172 15.06 21.85 -22.62
CA ASP A 172 14.89 22.64 -23.81
C ASP A 172 15.88 22.16 -24.88
N ILE A 173 15.34 21.61 -25.97
CA ILE A 173 16.07 21.43 -27.22
C ILE A 173 16.24 22.84 -27.80
N ALA A 174 17.34 23.49 -27.48
CA ALA A 174 17.79 24.65 -28.24
C ALA A 174 18.38 24.17 -29.59
N PRO A 175 18.00 24.77 -30.74
CA PRO A 175 18.56 24.43 -32.05
C PRO A 175 20.02 24.91 -32.18
N PRO A 176 20.80 24.35 -33.11
CA PRO A 176 22.25 24.50 -33.12
C PRO A 176 22.69 25.83 -33.76
N GLU A 177 23.67 26.49 -33.15
CA GLU A 177 24.58 27.41 -33.84
C GLU A 177 26.03 27.04 -33.46
N GLU A 178 26.84 26.72 -34.47
CA GLU A 178 28.30 26.61 -34.38
C GLU A 178 28.96 28.01 -34.47
N PRO A 179 30.32 28.14 -34.47
CA PRO A 179 31.16 28.23 -33.29
C PRO A 179 31.97 29.54 -33.28
N ASP A 180 32.57 29.94 -32.16
CA ASP A 180 33.81 30.75 -32.23
C ASP A 180 34.68 30.70 -30.96
N THR A 181 35.94 30.33 -31.20
CA THR A 181 37.21 30.78 -30.60
C THR A 181 37.44 30.79 -29.07
N ALA A 182 38.15 29.76 -28.59
CA ALA A 182 39.54 29.76 -28.04
C ALA A 182 39.96 30.73 -26.88
N PRO A 183 41.13 30.54 -26.22
CA PRO A 183 41.23 30.00 -24.85
C PRO A 183 42.06 30.92 -23.91
N TYR A 184 42.33 30.50 -22.67
CA TYR A 184 43.50 30.80 -21.79
C TYR A 184 43.10 30.51 -20.32
N ASP A 185 43.92 30.10 -19.35
CA ASP A 185 45.17 29.32 -19.16
C ASP A 185 45.46 29.41 -17.64
N ALA A 186 46.13 28.39 -17.08
CA ALA A 186 47.00 28.39 -15.89
C ALA A 186 46.42 28.83 -14.51
N SER A 187 46.83 28.32 -13.33
CA SER A 187 47.97 27.51 -12.87
C SER A 187 47.71 27.08 -11.40
N VAL A 188 47.98 25.82 -11.00
CA VAL A 188 49.18 25.25 -10.33
C VAL A 188 49.46 25.68 -8.87
N ASN A 189 49.49 24.70 -7.94
CA ASN A 189 50.55 24.36 -6.93
C ASN A 189 49.92 23.71 -5.67
N TYR A 190 50.06 22.41 -5.38
CA TYR A 190 51.19 21.62 -4.81
C TYR A 190 51.78 22.11 -3.49
N THR A 191 51.68 21.31 -2.43
CA THR A 191 52.75 20.77 -1.53
C THR A 191 52.12 20.18 -0.25
N THR A 192 52.09 18.86 -0.01
CA THR A 192 53.11 17.85 0.42
C THR A 192 53.12 17.56 1.93
N THR A 193 53.23 16.25 2.22
CA THR A 193 53.90 15.59 3.38
C THR A 193 53.26 15.75 4.78
N THR A 194 53.19 14.74 5.66
CA THR A 194 54.04 13.56 5.90
C THR A 194 53.35 12.61 6.90
N THR A 195 53.47 11.28 6.68
CA THR A 195 53.86 10.18 7.61
C THR A 195 53.62 10.35 9.13
N SER A 196 53.23 9.35 9.93
CA SER A 196 53.83 8.00 10.03
C SER A 196 53.09 7.09 11.06
N SER A 197 52.98 5.81 10.70
CA SER A 197 53.36 4.61 11.49
C SER A 197 52.71 4.31 12.86
N SER A 198 52.01 3.16 12.94
CA SER A 198 52.46 1.90 13.61
C SER A 198 51.99 1.81 15.07
N SER A 199 51.57 0.69 15.67
CA SER A 199 51.64 -0.74 15.31
C SER A 199 50.95 -1.57 16.41
N ARG A 200 50.40 -2.73 16.00
CA ARG A 200 50.48 -4.07 16.63
C ARG A 200 49.81 -4.36 17.99
N GLY A 201 49.18 -5.55 18.02
CA GLY A 201 49.03 -6.43 19.19
C GLY A 201 47.58 -6.78 19.49
N ASN A 202 46.91 -7.73 18.81
CA ASN A 202 47.04 -9.21 18.86
C ASN A 202 46.55 -9.85 20.18
N SER A 203 45.37 -10.50 20.14
CA SER A 203 44.92 -11.72 20.87
C SER A 203 43.38 -11.69 21.06
N SER A 204 42.62 -12.50 20.31
CA SER A 204 42.17 -13.89 20.59
C SER A 204 41.08 -14.01 21.65
N TRP A 205 40.28 -15.08 21.54
CA TRP A 205 39.10 -15.52 22.33
C TRP A 205 37.75 -15.02 21.80
N SER A 206 36.97 -15.84 21.09
CA SER A 206 36.30 -17.12 21.43
C SER A 206 34.84 -16.83 21.74
N ILE A 207 33.99 -17.36 20.85
CA ILE A 207 32.56 -17.59 21.04
C ILE A 207 32.38 -18.50 22.27
N ASP A 208 31.23 -18.40 22.95
CA ASP A 208 30.89 -19.03 24.25
C ASP A 208 31.13 -18.13 25.46
N ASP A 209 30.19 -17.21 25.69
CA ASP A 209 29.54 -17.00 27.00
C ASP A 209 28.39 -15.98 26.84
N PHE A 210 27.19 -16.50 26.60
CA PHE A 210 25.94 -15.76 26.80
C PHE A 210 25.58 -15.79 28.29
N PRO A 211 25.31 -14.64 28.93
CA PRO A 211 24.42 -14.61 30.08
C PRO A 211 23.03 -14.14 29.65
N GLU A 212 22.04 -14.97 29.98
CA GLU A 212 20.64 -14.60 30.09
C GLU A 212 20.47 -13.41 31.05
N SER A 213 20.35 -12.19 30.54
CA SER A 213 19.64 -11.09 31.20
C SER A 213 19.61 -9.84 30.31
N LEU A 214 18.57 -9.73 29.49
CA LEU A 214 18.05 -8.43 29.09
C LEU A 214 16.59 -8.40 29.49
N GLY A 215 16.41 -8.32 30.81
CA GLY A 215 15.17 -7.89 31.42
C GLY A 215 15.02 -6.39 31.24
N SER A 216 13.80 -5.99 30.91
CA SER A 216 13.25 -4.67 31.07
C SER A 216 13.76 -4.00 32.33
N ASP A 217 14.47 -2.88 32.20
CA ASP A 217 14.34 -1.72 33.09
C ASP A 217 15.11 -0.53 32.52
N HIS A 218 14.54 0.67 32.74
CA HIS A 218 15.07 2.02 32.47
C HIS A 218 14.71 2.69 31.14
N PHE A 219 13.44 3.05 30.98
CA PHE A 219 13.05 4.34 30.40
C PHE A 219 11.91 4.93 31.22
N LEU A 220 12.26 5.83 32.16
CA LEU A 220 11.32 6.74 32.81
C LEU A 220 11.63 8.14 32.31
N ILE A 221 10.66 8.77 31.64
CA ILE A 221 10.66 10.21 31.35
C ILE A 221 9.66 10.82 32.33
N ASN A 222 10.16 11.67 33.22
CA ASN A 222 9.36 12.70 33.87
C ASN A 222 9.95 14.04 33.41
N ASP A 223 9.14 14.83 32.73
CA ASP A 223 9.40 16.24 32.45
C ASP A 223 9.06 17.09 33.69
N GLU A 224 9.92 18.05 34.02
CA GLU A 224 9.55 19.46 34.12
C GLU A 224 10.79 20.37 34.21
N CYS A 225 10.69 21.51 33.53
CA CYS A 225 11.74 22.44 33.12
C CYS A 225 12.25 23.36 34.23
N LEU A 226 13.51 23.82 34.16
CA LEU A 226 13.95 25.16 34.59
C LEU A 226 15.22 25.62 33.83
N TYR A 227 15.07 26.69 33.02
CA TYR A 227 16.07 27.76 32.76
C TYR A 227 16.33 28.51 34.10
N ASP A 228 17.46 29.15 34.44
CA ASP A 228 18.46 30.02 33.79
C ASP A 228 19.87 29.77 34.46
N ASP A 229 21.05 30.26 34.06
CA ASP A 229 21.46 31.65 33.76
C ASP A 229 22.90 31.78 33.17
N ASP A 230 23.12 32.94 32.53
CA ASP A 230 24.35 33.73 32.32
C ASP A 230 25.47 33.34 31.30
N ALA A 231 25.61 34.13 30.21
CA ALA A 231 26.44 35.35 30.21
C ALA A 231 26.66 36.00 28.80
N ASN A 232 26.47 37.33 28.75
CA ASN A 232 27.18 38.38 27.99
C ASN A 232 26.79 38.75 26.53
N SER A 233 26.05 39.86 26.34
CA SER A 233 26.63 41.18 25.97
C SER A 233 25.57 42.26 25.63
N SER A 234 25.62 43.35 26.42
CA SER A 234 25.36 44.78 26.15
C SER A 234 24.34 45.25 25.08
N SER A 235 23.33 46.02 25.49
CA SER A 235 23.36 47.52 25.54
C SER A 235 21.94 48.12 25.51
N GLY A 236 21.71 49.21 26.26
CA GLY A 236 20.56 50.11 26.06
C GLY A 236 19.76 50.49 27.30
N SER A 237 20.22 51.51 28.01
CA SER A 237 19.62 52.13 29.20
C SER A 237 18.31 52.90 28.93
N ALA A 238 17.38 52.93 29.91
CA ALA A 238 16.76 54.17 30.43
C ALA A 238 15.82 53.93 31.65
N GLN A 239 16.25 54.47 32.80
CA GLN A 239 15.51 55.21 33.85
C GLN A 239 14.28 54.62 34.62
N MET A 240 14.56 54.26 35.87
CA MET A 240 13.79 54.24 37.15
C MET A 240 13.18 55.63 37.52
N PRO A 241 12.25 55.83 38.53
CA PRO A 241 12.31 55.31 39.92
C PRO A 241 10.93 55.15 40.66
N PRO A 242 10.86 55.14 42.02
CA PRO A 242 10.88 53.98 42.92
C PRO A 242 9.54 53.77 43.68
N LEU A 243 9.36 52.68 44.45
CA LEU A 243 8.75 52.71 45.80
C LEU A 243 8.59 51.32 46.45
N ASP A 244 9.28 51.20 47.59
CA ASP A 244 8.94 50.58 48.87
C ASP A 244 8.25 49.22 49.01
N VAL A 245 8.85 48.44 49.91
CA VAL A 245 8.47 47.09 50.33
C VAL A 245 7.69 47.16 51.65
N SER A 246 6.45 46.66 51.71
CA SER A 246 5.94 46.04 52.95
C SER A 246 4.69 45.16 52.76
N ALA A 247 4.86 43.90 53.18
CA ALA A 247 3.98 43.07 54.00
C ALA A 247 2.61 42.54 53.51
N SER A 248 2.55 41.19 53.58
CA SER A 248 1.45 40.32 54.05
C SER A 248 0.44 39.76 53.04
N MET A 249 0.54 38.44 52.83
CA MET A 249 -0.45 37.55 52.19
C MET A 249 -1.31 36.87 53.27
N PRO A 250 -2.63 36.70 53.05
CA PRO A 250 -3.40 35.66 53.72
C PRO A 250 -3.96 34.61 52.73
N GLY A 251 -3.66 33.34 53.03
CA GLY A 251 -4.59 32.20 52.98
C GLY A 251 -5.28 31.83 51.66
N ARG A 252 -4.80 30.75 51.02
CA ARG A 252 -5.56 29.95 50.03
C ARG A 252 -6.77 29.29 50.70
N ARG A 253 -7.96 29.45 50.11
CA ARG A 253 -9.12 28.56 50.29
C ARG A 253 -9.16 27.56 49.14
N ALA A 254 -9.17 26.27 49.48
CA ALA A 254 -9.49 25.18 48.57
C ALA A 254 -10.96 25.27 48.13
N ARG A 255 -11.24 25.07 46.84
CA ARG A 255 -12.57 24.72 46.32
C ARG A 255 -12.58 23.24 45.96
N THR A 256 -13.37 22.49 46.70
CA THR A 256 -13.75 21.10 46.49
C THR A 256 -14.92 20.99 45.50
N GLY A 257 -14.96 19.87 44.78
CA GLY A 257 -16.20 19.20 44.37
C GLY A 257 -16.95 19.75 43.16
N GLY A 258 -16.52 19.35 41.96
CA GLY A 258 -17.40 19.29 40.79
C GLY A 258 -18.04 17.90 40.68
N ASP A 259 -19.37 17.88 40.61
CA ASP A 259 -20.23 16.70 40.47
C ASP A 259 -19.80 15.73 39.33
N PRO A 260 -19.57 14.42 39.60
CA PRO A 260 -19.15 13.44 38.58
C PRO A 260 -20.18 13.15 37.48
N GLN A 261 -21.43 13.64 37.59
CA GLN A 261 -22.50 13.32 36.64
C GLN A 261 -22.62 14.23 35.40
N LYS A 262 -21.67 15.17 35.17
CA LYS A 262 -21.67 16.03 33.96
C LYS A 262 -20.38 15.95 33.16
N ARG A 263 -19.92 14.75 32.82
CA ARG A 263 -19.02 14.58 31.66
C ARG A 263 -19.89 14.49 30.39
N ARG A 264 -19.67 15.39 29.43
CA ARG A 264 -20.33 15.34 28.12
C ARG A 264 -20.11 13.96 27.51
N PRO A 265 -21.12 13.30 26.93
CA PRO A 265 -20.89 12.06 26.20
C PRO A 265 -19.87 12.33 25.07
N PRO A 266 -18.95 11.38 24.79
CA PRO A 266 -18.16 11.34 23.56
C PRO A 266 -19.04 11.67 22.35
N ARG A 267 -18.55 12.53 21.47
CA ARG A 267 -19.28 12.90 20.26
C ARG A 267 -19.41 11.64 19.39
N ARG A 268 -20.63 11.27 19.00
CA ARG A 268 -20.96 10.21 18.00
C ARG A 268 -20.35 10.45 16.59
N SER A 269 -19.41 11.40 16.46
CA SER A 269 -18.81 11.88 15.20
C SER A 269 -17.47 11.19 14.84
N HIS A 270 -17.15 10.06 15.47
CA HIS A 270 -15.85 9.37 15.35
C HIS A 270 -15.98 7.88 15.00
N LEU A 271 -17.13 7.44 14.49
CA LEU A 271 -17.41 6.03 14.23
C LEU A 271 -17.00 5.66 12.79
N GLY A 272 -17.93 5.68 11.84
CA GLY A 272 -17.64 5.54 10.42
C GLY A 272 -17.72 6.87 9.67
N TYR A 273 -16.68 7.23 8.91
CA TYR A 273 -16.61 8.51 8.20
C TYR A 273 -15.61 8.49 7.05
N TYR A 274 -15.81 9.41 6.11
CA TYR A 274 -14.79 9.79 5.14
C TYR A 274 -14.00 10.99 5.64
N ASP A 275 -12.71 11.01 5.34
CA ASP A 275 -11.87 12.19 5.53
C ASP A 275 -10.86 12.37 4.39
N MET A 276 -10.24 13.54 4.40
CA MET A 276 -9.27 13.96 3.41
C MET A 276 -8.21 14.85 4.04
N VAL A 277 -6.96 14.66 3.61
CA VAL A 277 -5.87 15.62 3.81
C VAL A 277 -5.62 16.33 2.49
N TRP A 278 -5.70 17.66 2.49
CA TRP A 278 -5.59 18.48 1.28
C TRP A 278 -4.84 19.79 1.52
N ALA A 279 -4.41 20.48 0.45
CA ALA A 279 -3.83 21.82 0.52
C ALA A 279 -4.24 22.71 -0.66
N ASP A 280 -4.21 24.03 -0.43
CA ASP A 280 -4.47 25.12 -1.39
C ASP A 280 -3.24 26.02 -1.61
N CYS A 281 -2.04 25.49 -1.38
CA CYS A 281 -0.81 26.26 -1.49
C CYS A 281 0.18 25.59 -2.44
N ASN A 282 0.92 26.42 -3.18
CA ASN A 282 1.93 25.97 -4.13
C ASN A 282 3.04 25.17 -3.41
N VAL A 283 3.06 23.86 -3.65
CA VAL A 283 3.97 22.92 -2.96
C VAL A 283 5.44 23.07 -3.30
N VAL A 284 5.76 23.85 -4.34
CA VAL A 284 7.17 24.15 -4.67
C VAL A 284 7.83 24.96 -3.55
N ARG A 285 7.04 25.69 -2.74
CA ARG A 285 7.51 26.35 -1.51
C ARG A 285 6.49 26.16 -0.39
N PRO A 286 6.47 24.99 0.28
CA PRO A 286 5.53 24.72 1.35
C PRO A 286 5.73 25.77 2.45
N LYS A 287 4.69 26.51 2.78
CA LYS A 287 4.63 27.21 4.07
C LYS A 287 4.21 26.18 5.11
N HIS A 288 4.82 26.21 6.30
CA HIS A 288 4.36 25.38 7.43
C HIS A 288 2.84 25.58 7.64
N GLY A 289 2.09 24.49 7.80
CA GLY A 289 0.64 24.51 8.03
C GLY A 289 -0.24 24.64 6.78
N CYS A 290 0.28 24.32 5.58
CA CYS A 290 -0.55 24.28 4.37
C CYS A 290 -1.50 23.07 4.30
N ALA A 291 -1.10 21.92 4.86
CA ALA A 291 -1.94 20.74 4.88
C ALA A 291 -3.14 20.97 5.82
N LYS A 292 -4.32 20.60 5.35
CA LYS A 292 -5.59 20.74 6.05
C LYS A 292 -6.23 19.37 6.14
N TYR A 293 -6.70 19.04 7.33
CA TYR A 293 -7.52 17.86 7.57
C TYR A 293 -9.00 18.24 7.49
N GLU A 294 -9.77 17.43 6.78
CA GLU A 294 -11.21 17.61 6.68
C GLU A 294 -11.93 16.27 6.78
N ARG A 295 -12.81 16.16 7.79
CA ARG A 295 -13.78 15.07 7.88
C ARG A 295 -15.06 15.50 7.18
N PHE A 296 -15.57 14.63 6.32
CA PHE A 296 -16.71 14.98 5.48
C PHE A 296 -18.00 15.04 6.30
N GLY A 297 -18.77 16.09 6.04
CA GLY A 297 -20.16 16.25 6.46
C GLY A 297 -21.09 16.20 5.27
N ALA A 298 -22.29 16.73 5.43
CA ALA A 298 -23.23 16.88 4.32
C ALA A 298 -24.08 18.13 4.53
N ASP A 299 -24.20 18.93 3.47
CA ASP A 299 -25.13 20.05 3.37
C ASP A 299 -26.47 19.59 2.79
N GLU A 300 -26.44 18.54 1.95
CA GLU A 300 -27.61 17.98 1.31
C GLU A 300 -27.69 16.47 1.45
N TYR A 301 -28.93 15.96 1.50
CA TYR A 301 -29.23 14.54 1.51
C TYR A 301 -30.26 14.24 0.42
N ARG A 302 -30.03 13.17 -0.34
CA ARG A 302 -30.87 12.77 -1.48
C ARG A 302 -31.10 11.26 -1.47
N ARG A 303 -32.33 10.83 -1.79
CA ARG A 303 -32.60 9.46 -2.24
C ARG A 303 -32.50 9.47 -3.76
N ILE A 304 -31.70 8.58 -4.32
CA ILE A 304 -31.36 8.56 -5.75
C ILE A 304 -32.29 7.63 -6.51
N THR A 305 -32.57 6.46 -5.95
CA THR A 305 -33.57 5.55 -6.53
C THR A 305 -34.99 6.02 -6.26
N SER A 306 -35.94 5.62 -7.11
CA SER A 306 -37.36 5.93 -6.90
C SER A 306 -37.88 5.34 -5.58
N GLU A 307 -38.90 5.99 -5.01
CA GLU A 307 -39.57 5.51 -3.79
C GLU A 307 -40.20 4.12 -3.96
N SER A 308 -40.58 3.75 -5.19
CA SER A 308 -41.15 2.45 -5.54
C SER A 308 -40.12 1.31 -5.62
N ASN A 309 -38.82 1.62 -5.69
CA ASN A 309 -37.78 0.62 -5.78
C ASN A 309 -37.36 0.17 -4.38
N THR A 310 -37.73 -1.07 -4.05
CA THR A 310 -37.42 -1.70 -2.76
C THR A 310 -36.49 -2.91 -2.91
N ASP A 311 -35.98 -3.18 -4.11
CA ASP A 311 -34.96 -4.21 -4.36
C ASP A 311 -33.55 -3.65 -4.17
N HIS A 312 -33.36 -2.36 -4.50
CA HIS A 312 -32.15 -1.63 -4.19
C HIS A 312 -32.46 -0.17 -3.90
N VAL A 313 -31.81 0.37 -2.87
CA VAL A 313 -31.94 1.78 -2.49
C VAL A 313 -30.57 2.43 -2.50
N GLU A 314 -30.45 3.53 -3.23
CA GLU A 314 -29.26 4.39 -3.26
C GLU A 314 -29.59 5.72 -2.60
N ILE A 315 -28.70 6.16 -1.71
CA ILE A 315 -28.75 7.46 -1.04
C ILE A 315 -27.43 8.21 -1.22
N SER A 316 -27.52 9.54 -1.16
CA SER A 316 -26.41 10.48 -1.36
C SER A 316 -26.38 11.49 -0.23
N PHE A 317 -25.19 11.79 0.25
CA PHE A 317 -24.88 12.86 1.17
C PHE A 317 -23.83 13.77 0.51
N VAL A 318 -24.24 15.00 0.19
CA VAL A 318 -23.41 15.95 -0.57
C VAL A 318 -22.89 17.03 0.36
N GLN A 319 -21.58 17.20 0.39
CA GLN A 319 -20.92 18.37 0.94
C GLN A 319 -20.58 19.33 -0.20
N LEU A 320 -21.02 20.58 -0.07
CA LEU A 320 -20.73 21.62 -1.05
C LEU A 320 -19.30 22.16 -0.86
N PRO A 321 -18.71 22.76 -1.92
CA PRO A 321 -17.38 23.34 -1.81
C PRO A 321 -17.30 24.39 -0.72
N GLY A 322 -16.16 24.43 -0.02
CA GLY A 322 -15.84 25.42 0.98
C GLY A 322 -16.01 26.86 0.47
N LYS A 323 -16.49 27.77 1.33
CA LYS A 323 -16.66 29.21 1.01
C LYS A 323 -15.60 30.04 1.71
N GLY A 324 -15.01 31.00 1.00
CA GLY A 324 -14.08 31.99 1.59
C GLY A 324 -12.82 31.38 2.20
N GLY A 325 -12.33 30.26 1.66
CA GLY A 325 -11.13 29.56 2.14
C GLY A 325 -11.34 28.61 3.32
N GLN A 326 -12.60 28.42 3.78
CA GLN A 326 -12.95 27.41 4.78
C GLN A 326 -13.46 26.14 4.10
N GLY A 327 -12.74 25.03 4.24
CA GLY A 327 -13.05 23.73 3.62
C GLY A 327 -12.51 23.59 2.19
N ALA A 328 -12.44 22.35 1.70
CA ALA A 328 -11.88 22.03 0.41
C ALA A 328 -12.68 22.65 -0.75
N PRO A 329 -12.02 23.14 -1.82
CA PRO A 329 -12.68 23.75 -2.97
C PRO A 329 -13.37 22.76 -3.92
N VAL A 330 -13.83 21.61 -3.40
CA VAL A 330 -14.46 20.53 -4.17
C VAL A 330 -15.83 20.17 -3.60
N THR A 331 -16.74 19.74 -4.46
CA THR A 331 -17.98 19.08 -4.03
C THR A 331 -17.66 17.62 -3.74
N ILE A 332 -18.20 17.10 -2.64
CA ILE A 332 -18.00 15.71 -2.22
C ILE A 332 -19.37 15.05 -2.14
N ASP A 333 -19.56 13.95 -2.85
CA ASP A 333 -20.81 13.19 -2.85
C ASP A 333 -20.55 11.76 -2.38
N MET A 334 -20.94 11.50 -1.12
CA MET A 334 -20.84 10.20 -0.48
C MET A 334 -22.09 9.37 -0.81
N ARG A 335 -21.89 8.25 -1.48
CA ARG A 335 -22.97 7.38 -1.95
C ARG A 335 -23.00 6.06 -1.18
N TYR A 336 -24.20 5.62 -0.84
CA TYR A 336 -24.43 4.35 -0.17
C TYR A 336 -25.56 3.59 -0.87
N VAL A 337 -25.35 2.30 -1.11
CA VAL A 337 -26.33 1.44 -1.78
C VAL A 337 -26.56 0.19 -0.95
N MET A 338 -27.83 -0.13 -0.70
CA MET A 338 -28.23 -1.38 -0.07
C MET A 338 -29.15 -2.16 -1.00
N ARG A 339 -28.88 -3.45 -1.11
CA ARG A 339 -29.63 -4.39 -1.95
C ARG A 339 -30.37 -5.39 -1.07
N ARG A 340 -31.54 -5.82 -1.53
CA ARG A 340 -32.33 -6.88 -0.92
C ARG A 340 -31.54 -8.18 -0.90
N GLY A 341 -31.61 -8.93 0.20
CA GLY A 341 -31.02 -10.26 0.34
C GLY A 341 -29.50 -10.32 0.47
N GLU A 342 -28.81 -9.17 0.45
CA GLU A 342 -27.35 -9.14 0.58
C GLU A 342 -26.92 -8.86 2.03
N SER A 343 -25.93 -9.59 2.52
CA SER A 343 -25.36 -9.40 3.85
C SER A 343 -24.32 -8.26 3.88
N GLY A 344 -24.72 -7.08 3.43
CA GLY A 344 -23.83 -5.92 3.38
C GLY A 344 -24.42 -4.75 2.62
N PHE A 345 -23.59 -3.74 2.38
CA PHE A 345 -23.94 -2.55 1.62
C PHE A 345 -22.73 -2.01 0.87
N TYR A 346 -22.98 -1.34 -0.25
CA TYR A 346 -21.94 -0.71 -1.06
C TYR A 346 -21.76 0.75 -0.68
N SER A 347 -20.56 1.25 -0.91
CA SER A 347 -20.30 2.68 -0.90
C SER A 347 -19.33 3.08 -2.00
N TYR A 348 -19.43 4.33 -2.43
CA TYR A 348 -18.53 4.95 -3.38
C TYR A 348 -18.56 6.46 -3.17
N LEU A 349 -17.53 7.15 -3.67
CA LEU A 349 -17.34 8.58 -3.45
C LEU A 349 -17.13 9.28 -4.80
N ILE A 350 -17.78 10.42 -5.01
CA ILE A 350 -17.52 11.29 -6.16
C ILE A 350 -16.95 12.61 -5.64
N ILE A 351 -15.80 13.02 -6.16
CA ILE A 351 -15.22 14.34 -5.92
C ILE A 351 -15.28 15.15 -7.21
N ASP A 352 -15.74 16.38 -7.11
CA ASP A 352 -15.94 17.28 -8.23
C ASP A 352 -15.32 18.66 -7.99
N HIS A 353 -14.36 19.02 -8.83
CA HIS A 353 -13.73 20.31 -8.90
C HIS A 353 -14.27 21.07 -10.12
N GLU A 354 -15.20 21.99 -9.87
CA GLU A 354 -15.87 22.76 -10.91
C GLU A 354 -15.01 23.92 -11.42
N LYS A 355 -15.38 24.48 -12.57
CA LYS A 355 -14.78 25.72 -13.08
C LYS A 355 -15.02 26.87 -12.08
N GLY A 356 -14.04 27.75 -11.87
CA GLY A 356 -14.11 28.84 -10.90
C GLY A 356 -13.63 28.47 -9.49
N LYS A 357 -13.15 27.24 -9.27
CA LYS A 357 -12.58 26.78 -8.00
C LYS A 357 -11.05 26.97 -7.98
N PRO A 358 -10.47 27.33 -6.82
CA PRO A 358 -9.01 27.46 -6.67
C PRO A 358 -8.33 26.09 -6.69
N GLU A 359 -7.02 26.08 -6.92
CA GLU A 359 -6.22 24.86 -6.92
C GLU A 359 -6.39 24.02 -5.65
N ILE A 360 -6.26 22.70 -5.80
CA ILE A 360 -6.26 21.75 -4.69
C ILE A 360 -5.24 20.64 -4.93
N HIS A 361 -4.56 20.25 -3.86
CA HIS A 361 -3.81 19.01 -3.79
C HIS A 361 -4.47 18.08 -2.77
N ILE A 362 -4.79 16.84 -3.14
CA ILE A 362 -5.36 15.82 -2.24
C ILE A 362 -4.25 14.82 -1.92
N GLY A 363 -3.74 14.87 -0.69
CA GLY A 363 -2.64 14.02 -0.22
C GLY A 363 -3.12 12.69 0.34
N GLU A 364 -4.31 12.67 0.95
CA GLU A 364 -4.94 11.46 1.47
C GLU A 364 -6.46 11.54 1.34
N LEU A 365 -7.10 10.41 1.10
CA LEU A 365 -8.55 10.26 0.99
C LEU A 365 -8.94 8.85 1.41
N ARG A 366 -9.83 8.69 2.39
CA ARG A 366 -10.14 7.37 2.94
C ARG A 366 -11.52 7.28 3.58
N LEU A 367 -12.05 6.07 3.64
CA LEU A 367 -13.14 5.68 4.53
C LEU A 367 -12.55 5.00 5.76
N VAL A 368 -12.97 5.44 6.95
CA VAL A 368 -12.55 4.89 8.25
C VAL A 368 -13.77 4.29 8.94
N LEU A 369 -13.66 3.06 9.44
CA LEU A 369 -14.67 2.43 10.32
C LEU A 369 -14.02 2.04 11.65
N ARG A 370 -14.42 2.70 12.75
CA ARG A 370 -13.95 2.39 14.11
C ARG A 370 -14.92 1.42 14.81
N LEU A 371 -14.49 0.18 15.01
CA LEU A 371 -15.31 -0.90 15.57
C LEU A 371 -15.20 -0.97 17.10
N ARG A 372 -16.03 -1.80 17.72
CA ARG A 372 -16.01 -2.07 19.16
C ARG A 372 -14.74 -2.83 19.60
N PRO A 373 -13.84 -2.23 20.42
CA PRO A 373 -12.63 -2.91 20.90
C PRO A 373 -12.91 -4.08 21.85
N ASP A 374 -14.05 -4.07 22.55
CA ASP A 374 -14.43 -5.12 23.50
C ASP A 374 -14.72 -6.47 22.85
N ILE A 375 -15.10 -6.49 21.57
CA ILE A 375 -15.48 -7.72 20.87
C ILE A 375 -14.62 -7.99 19.63
N PHE A 376 -14.22 -6.98 18.86
CA PHE A 376 -13.40 -7.16 17.65
C PHE A 376 -11.92 -7.24 18.02
N THR A 377 -11.40 -8.46 18.07
CA THR A 377 -10.04 -8.75 18.58
C THR A 377 -9.15 -9.47 17.58
N TYR A 378 -9.70 -9.91 16.44
CA TYR A 378 -8.98 -10.64 15.41
C TYR A 378 -9.06 -9.90 14.08
N ALA A 379 -7.93 -9.66 13.42
CA ALA A 379 -7.87 -8.96 12.13
C ALA A 379 -7.30 -9.88 11.06
N ALA A 380 -7.73 -9.66 9.82
CA ALA A 380 -7.28 -10.43 8.66
C ALA A 380 -7.25 -9.58 7.40
N LEU A 381 -6.17 -9.69 6.63
CA LEU A 381 -6.01 -9.00 5.34
C LEU A 381 -5.36 -9.85 4.22
N ALA A 382 -4.83 -11.03 4.54
CA ALA A 382 -4.36 -12.03 3.58
C ALA A 382 -4.31 -13.40 4.27
N ASP A 383 -4.26 -14.51 3.52
CA ASP A 383 -4.25 -15.86 4.10
C ASP A 383 -3.16 -16.08 5.16
N ASN A 384 -1.99 -15.48 4.95
CA ASN A 384 -0.82 -15.52 5.83
C ASN A 384 -0.71 -14.30 6.79
N ARG A 385 -1.66 -13.36 6.75
CA ARG A 385 -1.63 -12.13 7.58
C ARG A 385 -2.96 -11.95 8.32
N ARG A 386 -3.16 -12.82 9.30
CA ARG A 386 -4.35 -12.86 10.16
C ARG A 386 -3.94 -13.25 11.58
N ARG A 387 -4.43 -12.52 12.58
CA ARG A 387 -4.06 -12.75 13.97
C ARG A 387 -5.03 -12.09 14.95
N THR A 388 -4.96 -12.53 16.19
CA THR A 388 -5.41 -11.73 17.34
C THR A 388 -4.51 -10.50 17.45
N MET A 389 -5.12 -9.33 17.58
CA MET A 389 -4.44 -8.04 17.60
C MET A 389 -4.27 -7.50 19.03
N PRO A 390 -3.25 -6.68 19.28
CA PRO A 390 -3.17 -5.87 20.50
C PRO A 390 -4.42 -5.02 20.69
N GLN A 391 -4.73 -4.71 21.96
CA GLN A 391 -5.83 -3.83 22.31
C GLN A 391 -5.41 -2.37 22.21
N PRO A 392 -6.34 -1.42 21.97
CA PRO A 392 -6.00 0.01 21.93
C PRO A 392 -5.28 0.50 23.20
N GLY A 393 -5.67 -0.04 24.37
CA GLY A 393 -5.02 0.26 25.65
C GLY A 393 -3.56 -0.19 25.74
N ASP A 394 -3.13 -1.18 24.95
CA ASP A 394 -1.74 -1.64 24.93
C ASP A 394 -0.79 -0.59 24.34
N LEU A 395 -1.31 0.32 23.51
CA LEU A 395 -0.56 1.44 22.95
C LEU A 395 -0.40 2.63 23.91
N SER A 396 -0.95 2.54 25.13
CA SER A 396 -0.76 3.58 26.15
C SER A 396 0.67 3.62 26.69
N ALA A 397 1.11 4.79 27.15
CA ALA A 397 2.43 4.95 27.79
C ALA A 397 2.67 4.03 29.00
N ALA A 398 1.59 3.54 29.65
CA ALA A 398 1.69 2.61 30.77
C ALA A 398 1.96 1.15 30.35
N ARG A 399 1.72 0.81 29.08
CA ARG A 399 1.79 -0.57 28.55
C ARG A 399 2.76 -0.74 27.38
N SER A 400 3.23 0.36 26.81
CA SER A 400 4.18 0.35 25.72
C SER A 400 5.09 1.58 25.72
N SER A 401 6.27 1.40 25.14
CA SER A 401 7.25 2.47 24.94
C SER A 401 7.20 2.99 23.51
N PRO A 402 7.23 4.32 23.29
CA PRO A 402 7.36 4.87 21.94
C PRO A 402 8.69 4.43 21.31
N LEU A 403 8.70 4.23 20.01
CA LEU A 403 9.91 4.01 19.22
C LEU A 403 10.31 5.29 18.48
N GLU A 404 11.36 5.21 17.65
CA GLU A 404 11.85 6.36 16.89
C GLU A 404 10.84 6.89 15.89
N PHE A 405 9.99 6.02 15.33
CA PHE A 405 8.89 6.39 14.45
C PHE A 405 7.62 6.58 15.29
N LYS A 406 6.93 7.72 15.16
CA LYS A 406 5.87 8.12 16.11
C LYS A 406 4.67 7.17 16.12
N GLU A 407 4.43 6.47 15.01
CA GLU A 407 3.35 5.48 14.87
C GLU A 407 3.75 4.07 15.34
N ALA A 408 4.96 3.92 15.89
CA ALA A 408 5.54 2.65 16.27
C ALA A 408 5.76 2.57 17.79
N ARG A 409 5.39 1.44 18.39
CA ARG A 409 5.53 1.22 19.84
C ARG A 409 6.01 -0.19 20.15
N LEU A 410 6.85 -0.33 21.17
CA LEU A 410 7.23 -1.62 21.77
C LEU A 410 6.25 -1.95 22.90
N LEU A 411 5.57 -3.09 22.81
CA LEU A 411 4.62 -3.54 23.82
C LEU A 411 5.37 -4.13 25.03
N THR A 412 5.44 -3.40 26.14
CA THR A 412 6.22 -3.79 27.32
C THR A 412 5.40 -4.53 28.37
N ASN A 413 4.12 -4.16 28.50
CA ASN A 413 3.17 -4.76 29.44
C ASN A 413 1.75 -4.84 28.83
N PRO A 414 1.58 -5.56 27.70
CA PRO A 414 0.27 -5.71 27.05
C PRO A 414 -0.71 -6.49 27.92
N VAL A 415 -2.01 -6.34 27.64
CA VAL A 415 -3.09 -7.10 28.28
C VAL A 415 -2.96 -8.59 27.97
N ASN A 416 -2.67 -8.93 26.71
CA ASN A 416 -2.30 -10.30 26.33
C ASN A 416 -0.77 -10.44 26.45
N PRO A 417 -0.25 -11.26 27.39
CA PRO A 417 1.19 -11.41 27.61
C PRO A 417 1.94 -11.99 26.40
N ASP A 418 1.25 -12.66 25.47
CA ASP A 418 1.86 -13.18 24.24
C ASP A 418 2.43 -12.06 23.35
N PHE A 419 1.89 -10.84 23.45
CA PHE A 419 2.36 -9.68 22.69
C PHE A 419 3.56 -8.98 23.33
N LYS A 420 4.06 -9.48 24.48
CA LYS A 420 5.14 -8.83 25.20
C LYS A 420 6.42 -8.84 24.36
N ASN A 421 7.03 -7.68 24.22
CA ASN A 421 8.19 -7.38 23.37
C ASN A 421 7.92 -7.42 21.86
N GLU A 422 6.65 -7.42 21.43
CA GLU A 422 6.31 -7.18 20.03
C GLU A 422 6.35 -5.67 19.72
N TYR A 423 6.69 -5.35 18.47
CA TYR A 423 6.54 -4.00 17.93
C TYR A 423 5.17 -3.89 17.26
N ASP A 424 4.36 -2.92 17.70
CA ASP A 424 3.17 -2.51 16.98
C ASP A 424 3.46 -1.30 16.10
N HIS A 425 2.96 -1.34 14.87
CA HIS A 425 3.23 -0.34 13.83
C HIS A 425 2.08 -0.35 12.82
N LYS A 426 1.42 0.79 12.56
CA LYS A 426 0.24 0.82 11.66
C LYS A 426 0.53 0.23 10.27
N TYR A 427 1.73 0.47 9.73
CA TYR A 427 2.12 -0.03 8.41
C TYR A 427 2.50 -1.52 8.37
N HIS A 428 2.57 -2.22 9.52
CA HIS A 428 2.60 -3.70 9.52
C HIS A 428 1.33 -4.30 8.90
N TYR A 429 0.30 -3.49 8.67
CA TYR A 429 -0.96 -3.93 8.11
C TYR A 429 -1.22 -3.28 6.75
N SER A 430 -0.19 -2.76 6.07
CA SER A 430 -0.30 -2.31 4.68
C SER A 430 -0.31 -3.49 3.70
N ALA A 431 -1.00 -3.36 2.57
CA ALA A 431 -1.01 -4.35 1.50
C ALA A 431 -0.88 -3.69 0.12
N ASP A 432 -0.33 -4.41 -0.85
CA ASP A 432 -0.28 -3.98 -2.24
C ASP A 432 -1.71 -3.93 -2.79
N ILE A 433 -2.01 -2.97 -3.65
CA ILE A 433 -3.33 -2.84 -4.26
C ILE A 433 -3.67 -4.11 -5.02
N LYS A 434 -2.74 -4.77 -5.72
CA LYS A 434 -3.03 -6.04 -6.39
C LYS A 434 -3.59 -7.10 -5.44
N ASP A 435 -3.18 -7.11 -4.17
CA ASP A 435 -3.55 -8.14 -3.18
C ASP A 435 -4.66 -7.70 -2.21
N MET A 436 -4.98 -6.40 -2.14
CA MET A 436 -5.97 -5.83 -1.22
C MET A 436 -7.44 -6.09 -1.66
N ILE A 437 -7.80 -7.37 -1.85
CA ILE A 437 -9.16 -7.76 -2.29
C ILE A 437 -10.16 -7.60 -1.14
N VAL A 438 -9.80 -8.18 0.02
CA VAL A 438 -10.64 -8.27 1.21
C VAL A 438 -9.80 -8.14 2.48
N HIS A 439 -10.25 -7.30 3.40
CA HIS A 439 -9.64 -7.15 4.72
C HIS A 439 -10.67 -6.73 5.75
N GLY A 440 -10.43 -7.04 7.03
CA GLY A 440 -11.42 -6.74 8.06
C GLY A 440 -11.10 -7.28 9.44
N TRP A 441 -12.14 -7.30 10.27
CA TRP A 441 -12.08 -7.72 11.66
C TRP A 441 -13.16 -8.73 11.99
N VAL A 442 -12.84 -9.64 12.90
CA VAL A 442 -13.74 -10.62 13.48
C VAL A 442 -13.93 -10.32 14.95
N ALA A 443 -15.17 -10.42 15.40
CA ALA A 443 -15.60 -10.43 16.78
C ALA A 443 -15.85 -11.89 17.23
N PRO A 444 -14.80 -12.65 17.62
CA PRO A 444 -14.92 -14.07 17.91
C PRO A 444 -15.74 -14.35 19.17
N SER A 445 -15.85 -13.38 20.08
CA SER A 445 -16.60 -13.50 21.34
C SER A 445 -18.06 -13.08 21.25
N ALA A 446 -18.51 -12.59 20.09
CA ALA A 446 -19.92 -12.32 19.87
C ALA A 446 -20.72 -13.63 19.72
N ASP A 447 -22.04 -13.56 19.94
CA ASP A 447 -22.95 -14.68 19.78
C ASP A 447 -24.07 -14.34 18.78
N PRO A 448 -24.02 -14.88 17.54
CA PRO A 448 -22.90 -15.65 16.98
C PRO A 448 -21.66 -14.76 16.73
N ALA A 449 -20.49 -15.38 16.55
CA ALA A 449 -19.28 -14.64 16.15
C ALA A 449 -19.52 -13.93 14.80
N VAL A 450 -19.02 -12.70 14.63
CA VAL A 450 -19.31 -11.88 13.44
C VAL A 450 -18.04 -11.31 12.82
N GLY A 451 -17.96 -11.34 11.48
CA GLY A 451 -16.95 -10.65 10.69
C GLY A 451 -17.52 -9.42 10.00
N ILE A 452 -16.70 -8.37 9.87
CA ILE A 452 -16.97 -7.21 9.02
C ILE A 452 -15.76 -6.97 8.12
N TRP A 453 -16.02 -6.84 6.82
CA TRP A 453 -15.01 -6.92 5.77
C TRP A 453 -15.19 -5.78 4.76
N MET A 454 -14.09 -5.16 4.36
CA MET A 454 -14.02 -4.29 3.20
C MET A 454 -13.65 -5.13 1.98
N ILE A 455 -14.47 -5.13 0.94
CA ILE A 455 -14.22 -5.83 -0.32
C ILE A 455 -14.14 -4.78 -1.44
N SER A 456 -13.00 -4.70 -2.13
CA SER A 456 -12.73 -3.61 -3.08
C SER A 456 -12.35 -4.13 -4.49
N PRO A 457 -13.31 -4.62 -5.30
CA PRO A 457 -13.02 -5.12 -6.65
C PRO A 457 -12.49 -4.05 -7.60
N SER A 458 -12.92 -2.81 -7.41
CA SER A 458 -12.59 -1.67 -8.28
C SER A 458 -11.30 -0.94 -7.88
N ARG A 459 -10.57 -1.43 -6.88
CA ARG A 459 -9.39 -0.75 -6.30
C ARG A 459 -8.31 -0.36 -7.32
N MET A 460 -8.07 -1.21 -8.31
CA MET A 460 -7.09 -0.96 -9.37
C MET A 460 -7.55 0.09 -10.40
N GLU A 461 -8.84 0.45 -10.41
CA GLU A 461 -9.40 1.47 -11.30
C GLU A 461 -9.02 2.90 -10.85
N TYR A 462 -9.25 3.21 -9.58
CA TYR A 462 -9.20 4.59 -9.09
C TYR A 462 -7.92 4.97 -8.35
N MET A 463 -7.16 4.00 -7.84
CA MET A 463 -5.90 4.28 -7.17
C MET A 463 -4.76 4.48 -8.17
N GLY A 464 -3.93 5.49 -7.89
CA GLY A 464 -2.68 5.73 -8.63
C GLY A 464 -1.54 4.85 -8.12
N GLY A 465 -0.44 4.80 -8.87
CA GLY A 465 0.78 4.08 -8.47
C GLY A 465 0.87 2.62 -8.95
N GLY A 466 -0.12 2.12 -9.69
CA GLY A 466 -0.12 0.78 -10.28
C GLY A 466 -0.29 -0.38 -9.29
N PRO A 467 -0.03 -1.63 -9.72
CA PRO A 467 -0.38 -2.84 -8.96
C PRO A 467 0.34 -2.96 -7.61
N GLU A 468 1.58 -2.48 -7.52
CA GLU A 468 2.46 -2.55 -6.35
C GLU A 468 2.31 -1.36 -5.38
N LYS A 469 1.47 -0.36 -5.70
CA LYS A 469 1.17 0.67 -4.70
C LYS A 469 0.66 -0.02 -3.44
N GLN A 470 1.15 0.39 -2.28
CA GLN A 470 0.73 -0.13 -0.99
C GLN A 470 -0.07 0.88 -0.19
N ASP A 471 -1.00 0.40 0.63
CA ASP A 471 -1.68 1.26 1.59
C ASP A 471 -2.20 0.52 2.82
N LEU A 472 -2.62 1.29 3.82
CA LEU A 472 -3.15 0.81 5.08
C LEU A 472 -4.49 0.06 4.89
N THR A 473 -4.68 -1.03 5.64
CA THR A 473 -5.91 -1.85 5.62
C THR A 473 -6.63 -1.88 6.96
N VAL A 474 -5.99 -2.42 8.00
CA VAL A 474 -6.50 -2.53 9.37
C VAL A 474 -5.49 -1.96 10.35
N GLN A 475 -5.92 -1.59 11.55
CA GLN A 475 -5.03 -1.08 12.60
C GLN A 475 -5.56 -1.42 14.00
N VAL A 476 -4.66 -1.58 14.97
CA VAL A 476 -5.00 -1.60 16.41
C VAL A 476 -5.94 -0.43 16.74
N GLY A 477 -7.10 -0.72 17.31
CA GLY A 477 -8.19 0.26 17.34
C GLY A 477 -9.56 -0.28 16.96
N PRO A 478 -9.73 -1.61 16.90
CA PRO A 478 -10.15 -2.30 15.67
C PRO A 478 -10.68 -1.38 14.57
N ILE A 479 -9.77 -0.86 13.75
CA ILE A 479 -10.07 0.08 12.66
C ILE A 479 -9.98 -0.67 11.32
N ILE A 480 -10.97 -0.43 10.46
CA ILE A 480 -10.88 -0.73 9.02
C ILE A 480 -10.66 0.59 8.28
N LEU A 481 -9.63 0.61 7.44
CA LEU A 481 -9.29 1.69 6.53
C LEU A 481 -9.56 1.20 5.10
N ASN A 482 -10.24 2.00 4.31
CA ASN A 482 -10.27 1.85 2.86
C ASN A 482 -9.66 3.11 2.26
N MET A 483 -8.39 2.99 1.89
CA MET A 483 -7.61 4.08 1.31
C MET A 483 -8.03 4.26 -0.15
N LEU A 484 -8.59 5.42 -0.47
CA LEU A 484 -9.01 5.77 -1.82
C LEU A 484 -7.91 6.51 -2.58
N HIS A 485 -7.06 7.22 -1.84
CA HIS A 485 -5.82 7.82 -2.31
C HIS A 485 -4.90 8.09 -1.10
N SER A 486 -3.59 7.98 -1.29
CA SER A 486 -2.61 8.48 -0.33
C SER A 486 -1.25 8.76 -0.98
N GLY A 487 -0.47 9.60 -0.32
CA GLY A 487 0.96 9.80 -0.58
C GLY A 487 1.87 8.68 -0.05
N HIS A 488 1.31 7.64 0.59
CA HIS A 488 2.12 6.54 1.13
C HIS A 488 2.90 5.83 0.03
N TYR A 489 4.14 5.47 0.33
CA TYR A 489 5.04 4.75 -0.57
C TYR A 489 5.36 5.48 -1.90
N GLY A 490 5.22 6.81 -1.92
CA GLY A 490 5.77 7.66 -2.98
C GLY A 490 4.83 7.95 -4.15
N THR A 491 3.55 7.58 -4.05
CA THR A 491 2.53 8.08 -4.98
C THR A 491 2.31 9.58 -4.77
N PRO A 492 2.26 10.41 -5.82
CA PRO A 492 2.02 11.83 -5.66
C PRO A 492 0.57 12.12 -5.32
N ALA A 493 0.34 13.25 -4.65
CA ALA A 493 -0.99 13.79 -4.42
C ALA A 493 -1.76 13.97 -5.73
N VAL A 494 -3.10 13.86 -5.68
CA VAL A 494 -3.94 14.33 -6.79
C VAL A 494 -3.82 15.84 -6.85
N PHE A 495 -3.43 16.38 -8.01
CA PHE A 495 -3.30 17.82 -8.22
C PHE A 495 -4.33 18.30 -9.23
N VAL A 496 -5.15 19.27 -8.84
CA VAL A 496 -6.10 19.93 -9.73
C VAL A 496 -5.79 21.42 -9.73
N ALA A 497 -5.46 21.96 -10.90
CA ALA A 497 -5.14 23.38 -11.05
C ALA A 497 -6.38 24.27 -10.86
N ALA A 498 -6.16 25.54 -10.53
CA ALA A 498 -7.23 26.52 -10.50
C ALA A 498 -8.01 26.54 -11.83
N ASP A 499 -9.34 26.64 -11.75
CA ASP A 499 -10.28 26.62 -12.88
C ASP A 499 -10.31 25.32 -13.71
N GLN A 500 -9.49 24.31 -13.41
CA GLN A 500 -9.51 23.02 -14.10
C GLN A 500 -10.78 22.24 -13.73
N VAL A 501 -11.59 21.86 -14.71
CA VAL A 501 -12.70 20.94 -14.45
C VAL A 501 -12.14 19.54 -14.26
N TRP A 502 -12.38 18.96 -13.09
CA TRP A 502 -11.94 17.61 -12.78
C TRP A 502 -12.99 16.91 -11.91
N ARG A 503 -13.30 15.65 -12.24
CA ARG A 503 -14.22 14.84 -11.46
C ARG A 503 -13.74 13.40 -11.44
N LYS A 504 -13.82 12.75 -10.27
CA LYS A 504 -13.39 11.36 -10.09
C LYS A 504 -14.30 10.61 -9.13
N THR A 505 -14.70 9.43 -9.56
CA THR A 505 -15.39 8.40 -8.77
C THR A 505 -14.40 7.40 -8.20
N TYR A 506 -14.44 7.18 -6.88
CA TYR A 506 -13.71 6.17 -6.14
C TYR A 506 -14.66 5.06 -5.67
N GLY A 507 -14.34 3.81 -5.97
CA GLY A 507 -15.23 2.65 -5.76
C GLY A 507 -16.08 2.30 -7.00
N PRO A 508 -17.15 1.49 -6.85
CA PRO A 508 -17.70 1.00 -5.58
C PRO A 508 -16.90 -0.10 -4.90
N TYR A 509 -17.03 -0.16 -3.57
CA TYR A 509 -16.58 -1.23 -2.68
C TYR A 509 -17.73 -1.68 -1.78
N PHE A 510 -17.64 -2.90 -1.28
CA PHE A 510 -18.69 -3.58 -0.55
C PHE A 510 -18.27 -3.84 0.90
N ILE A 511 -19.06 -3.36 1.85
CA ILE A 511 -18.90 -3.64 3.27
C ILE A 511 -19.73 -4.89 3.57
N TYR A 512 -19.05 -6.02 3.66
CA TYR A 512 -19.65 -7.34 3.87
C TYR A 512 -19.67 -7.71 5.35
N LEU A 513 -20.76 -8.32 5.79
CA LEU A 513 -20.90 -8.87 7.13
C LEU A 513 -21.27 -10.35 7.04
N ASN A 514 -20.65 -11.18 7.86
CA ASN A 514 -21.02 -12.58 8.01
C ASN A 514 -21.03 -12.96 9.49
N GLY A 515 -21.79 -14.00 9.82
CA GLY A 515 -21.93 -14.50 11.18
C GLY A 515 -21.75 -16.00 11.22
N ALA A 516 -21.27 -16.52 12.34
CA ALA A 516 -21.07 -17.94 12.61
C ALA A 516 -22.40 -18.70 12.80
N SER A 517 -23.32 -18.54 11.85
CA SER A 517 -24.57 -19.30 11.78
C SER A 517 -24.35 -20.70 11.20
N GLU A 518 -25.37 -21.55 11.29
CA GLU A 518 -25.36 -22.85 10.62
C GLU A 518 -25.21 -22.73 9.10
N SER A 519 -25.64 -21.64 8.47
CA SER A 519 -25.51 -21.44 7.02
C SER A 519 -24.11 -21.01 6.56
N VAL A 520 -23.25 -20.53 7.46
CA VAL A 520 -21.89 -20.05 7.13
C VAL A 520 -20.84 -21.00 7.71
N CYS A 521 -20.93 -21.33 9.00
CA CYS A 521 -19.93 -22.10 9.72
C CYS A 521 -20.50 -23.40 10.32
N SER A 522 -21.30 -24.14 9.55
CA SER A 522 -21.90 -25.41 9.99
C SER A 522 -20.84 -26.42 10.45
N GLY A 523 -20.96 -26.92 11.68
CA GLY A 523 -20.07 -27.94 12.23
C GLY A 523 -18.62 -27.50 12.44
N VAL A 524 -18.31 -26.21 12.30
CA VAL A 524 -16.96 -25.66 12.52
C VAL A 524 -16.70 -25.54 14.02
N LYS A 525 -15.51 -25.98 14.46
CA LYS A 525 -15.09 -25.85 15.85
C LYS A 525 -14.83 -24.39 16.22
N ALA A 526 -15.05 -24.05 17.48
CA ALA A 526 -14.88 -22.67 17.97
C ALA A 526 -13.47 -22.08 17.71
N ASP A 527 -12.42 -22.91 17.76
CA ASP A 527 -11.02 -22.50 17.50
C ASP A 527 -10.72 -22.22 16.02
N ARG A 528 -11.62 -22.59 15.10
CA ARG A 528 -11.52 -22.35 13.65
C ARG A 528 -12.55 -21.34 13.14
N ILE A 529 -13.30 -20.70 14.03
CA ILE A 529 -14.39 -19.82 13.61
C ILE A 529 -13.91 -18.60 12.84
N THR A 530 -12.75 -18.03 13.21
CA THR A 530 -12.13 -16.92 12.51
C THR A 530 -11.69 -17.31 11.09
N ASP A 531 -11.22 -18.54 10.90
CA ASP A 531 -10.87 -19.06 9.57
C ASP A 531 -12.11 -19.23 8.69
N CYS A 532 -13.18 -19.83 9.24
CA CYS A 532 -14.43 -19.99 8.49
C CYS A 532 -15.00 -18.65 8.02
N LEU A 533 -15.06 -17.64 8.89
CA LEU A 533 -15.56 -16.31 8.52
C LEU A 533 -14.66 -15.62 7.48
N TRP A 534 -13.35 -15.85 7.53
CA TRP A 534 -12.41 -15.37 6.51
C TRP A 534 -12.61 -16.07 5.15
N GLU A 535 -12.75 -17.39 5.15
CA GLU A 535 -12.95 -18.20 3.93
C GLU A 535 -14.26 -17.81 3.22
N ASP A 536 -15.33 -17.57 3.98
CA ASP A 536 -16.60 -17.05 3.47
C ASP A 536 -16.46 -15.63 2.89
N ALA A 537 -15.77 -14.72 3.60
CA ALA A 537 -15.51 -13.37 3.12
C ALA A 537 -14.66 -13.35 1.84
N SER A 538 -13.65 -14.21 1.76
CA SER A 538 -12.82 -14.41 0.57
C SER A 538 -13.62 -14.97 -0.60
N SER A 539 -14.53 -15.90 -0.33
CA SER A 539 -15.46 -16.43 -1.33
C SER A 539 -16.43 -15.36 -1.83
N ARG A 540 -16.95 -14.51 -0.93
CA ARG A 540 -17.76 -13.35 -1.31
C ARG A 540 -16.97 -12.36 -2.15
N ALA A 541 -15.71 -12.10 -1.81
CA ALA A 541 -14.84 -11.21 -2.57
C ALA A 541 -14.68 -11.68 -4.04
N ALA A 542 -14.50 -12.98 -4.26
CA ALA A 542 -14.44 -13.55 -5.61
C ALA A 542 -15.77 -13.42 -6.39
N VAL A 543 -16.92 -13.38 -5.70
CA VAL A 543 -18.23 -13.08 -6.33
C VAL A 543 -18.29 -11.61 -6.73
N GLU A 544 -17.85 -10.70 -5.86
CA GLU A 544 -17.82 -9.26 -6.13
C GLU A 544 -16.87 -8.90 -7.27
N GLU A 545 -15.70 -9.53 -7.39
CA GLU A 545 -14.78 -9.35 -8.51
C GLU A 545 -15.38 -9.73 -9.86
N LYS A 546 -16.20 -10.79 -9.90
CA LYS A 546 -16.92 -11.20 -11.13
C LYS A 546 -18.12 -10.32 -11.43
N ALA A 547 -18.76 -9.79 -10.39
CA ALA A 547 -19.93 -8.94 -10.51
C ALA A 547 -19.55 -7.53 -10.99
N TRP A 548 -18.42 -6.99 -10.55
CA TRP A 548 -17.92 -5.70 -10.99
C TRP A 548 -17.62 -5.70 -12.50
N PRO A 549 -17.99 -4.65 -13.26
CA PRO A 549 -18.67 -3.42 -12.87
C PRO A 549 -20.15 -3.63 -12.59
N TYR A 550 -20.69 -2.90 -11.62
CA TYR A 550 -22.05 -3.11 -11.14
C TYR A 550 -23.10 -2.40 -12.00
N ASP A 551 -24.09 -3.15 -12.48
CA ASP A 551 -25.18 -2.60 -13.31
C ASP A 551 -26.24 -1.83 -12.51
N TRP A 552 -26.25 -1.96 -11.18
CA TRP A 552 -27.17 -1.23 -10.31
C TRP A 552 -26.78 0.23 -10.10
N ALA A 553 -25.52 0.61 -10.38
CA ALA A 553 -25.05 1.96 -10.14
C ALA A 553 -25.66 2.91 -11.18
N THR A 554 -26.37 3.93 -10.70
CA THR A 554 -27.16 4.83 -11.56
C THR A 554 -26.43 6.12 -11.96
N SER A 555 -25.30 6.43 -11.30
CA SER A 555 -24.54 7.63 -11.56
C SER A 555 -23.89 7.62 -12.95
N SER A 556 -24.02 8.71 -13.71
CA SER A 556 -23.31 8.91 -14.97
C SER A 556 -21.79 8.96 -14.82
N ASP A 557 -21.30 9.28 -13.61
CA ASP A 557 -19.87 9.31 -13.28
C ASP A 557 -19.28 7.90 -13.06
N TYR A 558 -20.13 6.88 -13.11
CA TYR A 558 -19.77 5.47 -13.13
C TYR A 558 -20.30 4.81 -14.42
N PRO A 559 -19.47 4.69 -15.48
CA PRO A 559 -19.88 4.03 -16.70
C PRO A 559 -20.35 2.60 -16.41
N SER A 560 -21.54 2.26 -16.90
CA SER A 560 -22.11 0.91 -16.74
C SER A 560 -21.23 -0.15 -17.41
N LYS A 561 -21.42 -1.43 -17.05
CA LYS A 561 -20.67 -2.55 -17.63
C LYS A 561 -20.72 -2.56 -19.16
N GLY A 562 -21.90 -2.34 -19.74
CA GLY A 562 -22.09 -2.29 -21.20
C GLY A 562 -21.47 -1.06 -21.88
N SER A 563 -21.09 -0.04 -21.13
CA SER A 563 -20.43 1.18 -21.63
C SER A 563 -18.90 1.13 -21.51
N ARG A 564 -18.36 0.06 -20.94
CA ARG A 564 -16.92 -0.18 -20.79
C ARG A 564 -16.42 -1.10 -21.90
N GLY A 565 -15.12 -1.07 -22.13
CA GLY A 565 -14.44 -1.93 -23.09
C GLY A 565 -13.42 -2.87 -22.43
N SER A 566 -12.69 -3.59 -23.26
CA SER A 566 -11.57 -4.44 -22.90
C SER A 566 -10.42 -4.26 -23.89
N VAL A 567 -9.21 -4.51 -23.43
CA VAL A 567 -8.00 -4.49 -24.25
C VAL A 567 -7.24 -5.79 -24.05
N SER A 568 -6.91 -6.49 -25.13
CA SER A 568 -6.15 -7.74 -25.13
C SER A 568 -4.96 -7.67 -26.07
N GLY A 569 -4.04 -8.61 -25.92
CA GLY A 569 -2.92 -8.77 -26.83
C GLY A 569 -1.93 -9.82 -26.34
N LEU A 570 -0.74 -9.78 -26.91
CA LEU A 570 0.37 -10.68 -26.57
C LEU A 570 1.64 -9.86 -26.29
N VAL A 571 2.30 -10.07 -25.16
CA VAL A 571 3.61 -9.48 -24.86
C VAL A 571 4.70 -10.50 -25.14
N LYS A 572 5.77 -10.07 -25.82
CA LYS A 572 7.02 -10.83 -26.00
C LYS A 572 8.17 -10.03 -25.41
N VAL A 573 9.14 -10.71 -24.82
CA VAL A 573 10.41 -10.10 -24.40
C VAL A 573 11.48 -10.48 -25.41
N GLU A 574 12.20 -9.48 -25.91
CA GLU A 574 13.40 -9.65 -26.72
C GLU A 574 14.58 -9.05 -25.95
N ASP A 575 15.34 -9.91 -25.26
CA ASP A 575 16.60 -9.55 -24.61
C ASP A 575 17.72 -10.48 -25.11
N PRO A 576 18.79 -9.95 -25.71
CA PRO A 576 19.91 -10.76 -26.19
C PRO A 576 20.60 -11.63 -25.13
N ASP A 577 20.56 -11.22 -23.85
CA ASP A 577 21.16 -11.99 -22.75
C ASP A 577 20.17 -12.98 -22.11
N TRP A 578 18.90 -12.93 -22.53
CA TRP A 578 17.89 -13.84 -22.03
C TRP A 578 17.92 -15.16 -22.79
N ASN A 579 17.98 -16.26 -22.05
CA ASN A 579 17.88 -17.58 -22.65
C ASN A 579 16.44 -17.81 -23.15
N ALA A 580 16.25 -17.77 -24.48
CA ALA A 580 14.97 -17.98 -25.15
C ALA A 580 14.26 -19.31 -24.81
N SER A 581 14.96 -20.28 -24.20
CA SER A 581 14.36 -21.53 -23.70
C SER A 581 13.61 -21.39 -22.37
N GLN A 582 13.71 -20.25 -21.68
CA GLN A 582 12.94 -19.95 -20.46
C GLN A 582 11.91 -18.85 -20.77
N SER A 583 10.64 -19.08 -20.50
CA SER A 583 9.65 -18.00 -20.57
C SER A 583 10.00 -16.94 -19.51
N PRO A 584 10.05 -15.64 -19.85
CA PRO A 584 10.16 -14.58 -18.84
C PRO A 584 8.92 -14.56 -17.94
N PHE A 585 7.77 -15.02 -18.47
CA PHE A 585 6.50 -15.13 -17.77
C PHE A 585 6.38 -16.49 -17.07
N ARG A 586 7.34 -16.85 -16.21
CA ARG A 586 7.39 -18.18 -15.59
C ARG A 586 6.06 -18.53 -14.89
N ALA A 587 5.39 -19.59 -15.36
CA ALA A 587 4.25 -20.17 -14.67
C ALA A 587 4.68 -20.70 -13.28
N GLY A 588 3.98 -20.31 -12.21
CA GLY A 588 4.14 -20.92 -10.87
C GLY A 588 5.03 -20.18 -9.85
N LYS A 589 5.58 -19.01 -10.18
CA LYS A 589 5.86 -17.96 -9.18
C LYS A 589 4.84 -16.84 -9.42
N PRO A 590 4.31 -16.14 -8.41
CA PRO A 590 3.44 -14.99 -8.66
C PRO A 590 4.20 -14.03 -9.58
N GLY A 591 3.81 -14.02 -10.86
CA GLY A 591 4.57 -13.35 -11.90
C GLY A 591 4.45 -11.87 -11.69
N ASN A 592 5.55 -11.20 -11.34
CA ASN A 592 5.56 -9.74 -11.23
C ASN A 592 5.61 -9.09 -12.63
N SER A 593 4.68 -9.49 -13.50
CA SER A 593 4.63 -9.07 -14.90
C SER A 593 3.23 -8.56 -15.18
N TRP A 594 3.14 -7.28 -15.50
CA TRP A 594 1.89 -6.55 -15.59
C TRP A 594 1.85 -5.71 -16.85
N VAL A 595 0.65 -5.61 -17.38
CA VAL A 595 0.31 -4.68 -18.45
C VAL A 595 -0.83 -3.81 -17.97
N GLY A 596 -0.78 -2.53 -18.32
CA GLY A 596 -1.79 -1.60 -17.85
C GLY A 596 -2.05 -0.44 -18.78
N LEU A 597 -3.25 0.13 -18.63
CA LEU A 597 -3.68 1.35 -19.27
C LEU A 597 -3.70 2.46 -18.22
N ALA A 598 -3.04 3.57 -18.52
CA ALA A 598 -3.09 4.78 -17.73
C ALA A 598 -3.06 6.00 -18.65
N ALA A 599 -3.11 7.20 -18.07
CA ALA A 599 -2.98 8.44 -18.83
C ALA A 599 -1.77 8.38 -19.79
N GLU A 600 -1.94 8.94 -20.99
CA GLU A 600 -0.89 8.99 -22.01
C GLU A 600 0.39 9.64 -21.46
N GLY A 601 1.54 9.06 -21.76
CA GLY A 601 2.82 9.54 -21.28
C GLY A 601 3.99 8.57 -21.55
N PRO A 602 5.24 9.03 -21.33
CA PRO A 602 6.43 8.21 -21.41
C PRO A 602 6.47 7.11 -20.34
N ALA A 603 7.45 6.21 -20.43
CA ALA A 603 7.64 5.12 -19.47
C ALA A 603 7.68 5.63 -18.02
N GLY A 604 7.00 4.93 -17.11
CA GLY A 604 6.96 5.25 -15.68
C GLY A 604 5.96 6.34 -15.27
N THR A 605 5.36 7.10 -16.21
CA THR A 605 4.40 8.16 -15.83
C THR A 605 3.14 7.66 -15.16
N TRP A 606 2.77 6.40 -15.39
CA TRP A 606 1.66 5.74 -14.70
C TRP A 606 1.87 5.68 -13.18
N ALA A 607 3.11 5.56 -12.70
CA ALA A 607 3.41 5.49 -11.26
C ALA A 607 3.21 6.85 -10.56
N VAL A 608 3.29 7.94 -11.31
CA VAL A 608 3.23 9.32 -10.80
C VAL A 608 2.00 10.11 -11.28
N ASN A 609 1.03 9.44 -11.92
CA ASN A 609 -0.24 10.06 -12.29
C ASN A 609 -1.39 9.55 -11.43
N SER A 610 -1.86 10.41 -10.51
CA SER A 610 -2.95 10.11 -9.58
C SER A 610 -4.31 10.70 -10.01
N ASN A 611 -4.32 11.56 -11.02
CA ASN A 611 -5.51 12.32 -11.43
C ASN A 611 -6.51 11.48 -12.23
N GLY A 612 -6.00 10.56 -13.05
CA GLY A 612 -6.80 9.73 -13.95
C GLY A 612 -7.22 8.39 -13.35
N TYR A 613 -7.72 7.52 -14.22
CA TYR A 613 -7.98 6.11 -13.94
C TYR A 613 -6.84 5.26 -14.50
N GLN A 614 -6.59 4.11 -13.87
CA GLN A 614 -5.65 3.10 -14.36
C GLN A 614 -6.33 1.74 -14.44
N TYR A 615 -5.80 0.82 -15.23
CA TYR A 615 -6.31 -0.54 -15.35
C TYR A 615 -5.13 -1.46 -15.56
N TRP A 616 -5.08 -2.57 -14.84
CA TRP A 616 -3.92 -3.46 -14.86
C TRP A 616 -4.39 -4.92 -14.88
N SER A 617 -3.66 -5.75 -15.61
CA SER A 617 -3.82 -7.20 -15.62
C SER A 617 -2.47 -7.86 -15.58
N GLN A 618 -2.39 -9.00 -14.91
CA GLN A 618 -1.20 -9.84 -14.95
C GLN A 618 -1.02 -10.42 -16.35
N ILE A 619 0.23 -10.52 -16.81
CA ILE A 619 0.58 -11.17 -18.06
C ILE A 619 0.59 -12.69 -17.83
N GLU A 620 -0.13 -13.43 -18.67
CA GLU A 620 -0.20 -14.90 -18.59
C GLU A 620 1.14 -15.55 -18.96
N GLY A 621 1.30 -16.84 -18.61
CA GLY A 621 2.59 -17.53 -18.78
C GLY A 621 3.07 -17.70 -20.23
N ASP A 622 2.16 -17.55 -21.19
CA ASP A 622 2.43 -17.56 -22.63
C ASP A 622 2.53 -16.14 -23.24
N GLY A 623 2.42 -15.10 -22.40
CA GLY A 623 2.50 -13.70 -22.78
C GLY A 623 1.15 -13.04 -23.08
N HIS A 624 0.03 -13.78 -23.11
CA HIS A 624 -1.27 -13.16 -23.38
C HIS A 624 -1.72 -12.29 -22.20
N PHE A 625 -2.59 -11.33 -22.49
CA PHE A 625 -3.24 -10.53 -21.47
C PHE A 625 -4.64 -10.09 -21.89
N LEU A 626 -5.45 -9.80 -20.88
CA LEU A 626 -6.77 -9.18 -21.01
C LEU A 626 -6.96 -8.18 -19.87
N ILE A 627 -7.12 -6.90 -20.23
CA ILE A 627 -7.54 -5.83 -19.33
C ILE A 627 -9.04 -5.60 -19.55
N PRO A 628 -9.93 -6.12 -18.69
CA PRO A 628 -11.37 -5.96 -18.85
C PRO A 628 -11.86 -4.62 -18.25
N ASN A 629 -13.12 -4.28 -18.55
CA ASN A 629 -13.89 -3.25 -17.84
C ASN A 629 -13.30 -1.83 -17.88
N VAL A 630 -12.53 -1.52 -18.91
CA VAL A 630 -11.87 -0.23 -19.10
C VAL A 630 -12.90 0.84 -19.44
N ARG A 631 -12.83 2.00 -18.77
CA ARG A 631 -13.70 3.14 -19.12
C ARG A 631 -13.39 3.63 -20.55
N PRO A 632 -14.39 4.17 -21.26
CA PRO A 632 -14.14 4.91 -22.49
C PRO A 632 -13.09 6.00 -22.28
N GLY A 633 -12.10 6.07 -23.16
CA GLY A 633 -11.00 7.01 -23.02
C GLY A 633 -9.81 6.73 -23.93
N SER A 634 -8.79 7.58 -23.79
CA SER A 634 -7.52 7.46 -24.49
C SER A 634 -6.40 7.24 -23.48
N TYR A 635 -5.58 6.22 -23.72
CA TYR A 635 -4.61 5.70 -22.76
C TYR A 635 -3.29 5.36 -23.46
N SER A 636 -2.18 5.39 -22.71
CA SER A 636 -0.97 4.64 -23.10
C SER A 636 -1.08 3.21 -22.55
N LEU A 637 -0.57 2.24 -23.31
CA LEU A 637 -0.39 0.86 -22.86
C LEU A 637 1.02 0.71 -22.31
N PHE A 638 1.12 0.44 -21.02
CA PHE A 638 2.35 0.25 -20.28
C PHE A 638 2.56 -1.21 -19.92
N SER A 639 3.80 -1.58 -19.63
CA SER A 639 4.10 -2.84 -18.95
C SER A 639 5.37 -2.72 -18.12
N TYR A 640 5.46 -3.55 -17.09
CA TYR A 640 6.73 -3.96 -16.49
C TYR A 640 6.72 -5.48 -16.37
N VAL A 641 7.88 -6.10 -16.54
CA VAL A 641 8.01 -7.56 -16.61
C VAL A 641 9.07 -8.00 -15.61
N GLY A 642 8.68 -8.82 -14.63
CA GLY A 642 9.61 -9.34 -13.63
C GLY A 642 10.75 -10.10 -14.30
N GLY A 643 11.98 -9.81 -13.90
CA GLY A 643 13.19 -10.29 -14.56
C GLY A 643 13.66 -9.43 -15.74
N VAL A 644 12.94 -8.35 -16.09
CA VAL A 644 13.29 -7.41 -17.15
C VAL A 644 13.35 -5.99 -16.57
N VAL A 645 14.50 -5.33 -16.71
CA VAL A 645 14.69 -3.94 -16.26
C VAL A 645 13.82 -3.00 -17.08
N GLY A 646 13.08 -2.09 -16.43
CA GLY A 646 12.40 -0.99 -17.11
C GLY A 646 10.91 -0.89 -16.83
N ASP A 647 10.41 0.34 -16.99
CA ASP A 647 9.03 0.56 -17.39
C ASP A 647 8.99 0.65 -18.91
N HIS A 648 7.98 0.04 -19.53
CA HIS A 648 7.88 -0.02 -20.98
C HIS A 648 6.57 0.61 -21.45
N VAL A 649 6.64 1.42 -22.51
CA VAL A 649 5.46 1.86 -23.25
C VAL A 649 5.31 0.95 -24.46
N LEU A 650 4.30 0.08 -24.42
CA LEU A 650 4.00 -0.86 -25.49
C LEU A 650 3.24 -0.19 -26.65
N GLN A 651 2.45 0.83 -26.35
CA GLN A 651 1.74 1.65 -27.34
C GLN A 651 1.41 3.02 -26.75
N GLN A 652 1.77 4.09 -27.45
CA GLN A 652 1.57 5.47 -26.97
C GLN A 652 0.11 5.91 -26.89
N LYS A 653 -0.76 5.28 -27.68
CA LYS A 653 -2.18 5.63 -27.74
C LYS A 653 -3.06 4.43 -28.05
N VAL A 654 -3.96 4.14 -27.12
CA VAL A 654 -4.99 3.12 -27.18
C VAL A 654 -6.31 3.82 -26.89
N VAL A 655 -7.23 3.81 -27.86
CA VAL A 655 -8.55 4.45 -27.73
C VAL A 655 -9.56 3.36 -27.43
N VAL A 656 -10.09 3.36 -26.20
CA VAL A 656 -11.13 2.43 -25.75
C VAL A 656 -12.50 3.09 -25.89
N GLY A 657 -13.41 2.41 -26.58
CA GLY A 657 -14.58 3.06 -27.16
C GLY A 657 -15.73 3.39 -26.22
N SER A 658 -16.17 4.65 -26.32
CA SER A 658 -17.55 4.98 -26.70
C SER A 658 -17.70 5.16 -28.23
N GLU A 659 -16.64 5.59 -28.92
CA GLU A 659 -16.51 5.76 -30.39
C GLU A 659 -15.44 4.84 -31.04
N GLY A 660 -14.79 3.98 -30.26
CA GLY A 660 -13.82 2.97 -30.70
C GLY A 660 -14.33 1.53 -30.52
N ASP A 661 -13.47 0.52 -30.72
CA ASP A 661 -13.83 -0.87 -30.42
C ASP A 661 -13.95 -1.05 -28.89
N LYS A 662 -14.99 -1.77 -28.47
CA LYS A 662 -15.19 -2.16 -27.08
C LYS A 662 -14.37 -3.39 -26.70
N ASN A 663 -13.87 -4.17 -27.65
CA ASN A 663 -12.98 -5.30 -27.41
C ASN A 663 -11.77 -5.20 -28.33
N LEU A 664 -10.78 -4.42 -27.90
CA LEU A 664 -9.63 -4.08 -28.73
C LEU A 664 -8.50 -5.10 -28.55
N ASP A 665 -8.13 -5.78 -29.62
CA ASP A 665 -6.87 -6.52 -29.69
C ASP A 665 -5.76 -5.61 -30.24
N VAL A 666 -4.74 -5.34 -29.41
CA VAL A 666 -3.59 -4.52 -29.80
C VAL A 666 -2.48 -5.35 -30.49
N GLY A 667 -2.71 -6.65 -30.68
CA GLY A 667 -1.78 -7.59 -31.29
C GLY A 667 -0.57 -7.87 -30.42
N THR A 668 0.52 -8.30 -31.06
CA THR A 668 1.79 -8.58 -30.37
C THR A 668 2.57 -7.30 -30.09
N LYS A 669 2.97 -7.12 -28.84
CA LYS A 669 3.87 -6.07 -28.36
C LYS A 669 5.18 -6.66 -27.89
N VAL A 670 6.26 -5.94 -28.14
CA VAL A 670 7.62 -6.40 -27.82
C VAL A 670 8.23 -5.48 -26.77
N VAL A 671 8.59 -6.07 -25.64
CA VAL A 671 9.41 -5.46 -24.60
C VAL A 671 10.87 -5.69 -24.94
N ARG A 672 11.64 -4.60 -24.99
CA ARG A 672 13.10 -4.64 -25.09
C ARG A 672 13.68 -3.91 -23.88
N PRO A 673 14.41 -4.59 -22.98
CA PRO A 673 15.05 -3.90 -21.87
C PRO A 673 16.05 -2.86 -22.38
N PRO A 674 16.22 -1.74 -21.67
CA PRO A 674 17.21 -0.73 -22.03
C PRO A 674 18.60 -1.35 -21.97
N ARG A 675 19.36 -1.23 -23.07
CA ARG A 675 20.69 -1.83 -23.21
C ARG A 675 21.55 -0.95 -24.12
N LYS A 676 22.81 -0.73 -23.73
CA LYS A 676 23.81 -0.02 -24.53
C LYS A 676 24.89 -0.98 -25.03
N GLY A 677 25.19 -2.05 -24.30
CA GLY A 677 26.15 -3.08 -24.70
C GLY A 677 25.95 -4.42 -23.98
N PRO A 678 26.88 -5.37 -24.12
CA PRO A 678 26.82 -6.66 -23.43
C PRO A 678 26.94 -6.48 -21.91
N THR A 679 26.22 -7.31 -21.14
CA THR A 679 26.36 -7.32 -19.68
C THR A 679 27.74 -7.83 -19.28
N ILE A 680 28.45 -7.07 -18.46
CA ILE A 680 29.69 -7.52 -17.82
C ILE A 680 29.34 -8.27 -16.53
N TRP A 681 28.50 -7.65 -15.69
CA TRP A 681 27.95 -8.25 -14.47
C TRP A 681 26.66 -7.56 -14.05
N SER A 682 25.89 -8.23 -13.20
CA SER A 682 24.70 -7.68 -12.55
C SER A 682 24.53 -8.18 -11.12
N ILE A 683 23.78 -7.43 -10.31
CA ILE A 683 23.45 -7.72 -8.91
C ILE A 683 21.92 -7.57 -8.74
N GLY A 684 21.27 -8.54 -8.10
CA GLY A 684 19.82 -8.53 -7.84
C GLY A 684 18.99 -9.15 -8.95
N VAL A 685 17.66 -9.09 -8.78
CA VAL A 685 16.67 -9.48 -9.79
C VAL A 685 15.80 -8.26 -10.08
N PRO A 686 15.59 -7.86 -11.34
CA PRO A 686 14.73 -6.71 -11.64
C PRO A 686 13.26 -7.10 -11.47
N ASP A 687 12.80 -7.06 -10.23
CA ASP A 687 11.44 -7.41 -9.81
C ASP A 687 10.78 -6.31 -8.97
N ARG A 688 11.39 -5.12 -8.94
CA ARG A 688 10.90 -3.90 -8.28
C ARG A 688 10.84 -4.02 -6.75
N SER A 689 11.52 -5.01 -6.18
CA SER A 689 11.68 -5.18 -4.75
C SER A 689 13.15 -5.00 -4.35
N PHE A 690 13.38 -4.64 -3.09
CA PHE A 690 14.68 -4.80 -2.44
C PHE A 690 14.65 -5.91 -1.37
N GLY A 691 13.62 -6.75 -1.38
CA GLY A 691 13.33 -7.79 -0.40
C GLY A 691 14.06 -9.12 -0.64
N GLU A 692 14.58 -9.36 -1.85
CA GLU A 692 15.33 -10.58 -2.17
C GLU A 692 16.77 -10.58 -1.63
N PHE A 693 17.25 -9.41 -1.24
CA PHE A 693 18.56 -9.18 -0.66
C PHE A 693 18.66 -9.63 0.82
N PHE A 694 19.83 -9.45 1.44
CA PHE A 694 20.07 -9.88 2.82
C PHE A 694 19.27 -9.04 3.83
N VAL A 695 18.26 -9.69 4.42
CA VAL A 695 17.51 -9.18 5.57
C VAL A 695 17.98 -9.90 6.84
N PRO A 696 18.45 -9.17 7.86
CA PRO A 696 18.92 -9.75 9.10
C PRO A 696 17.78 -10.38 9.90
N VAL A 697 18.10 -11.45 10.64
CA VAL A 697 17.15 -12.13 11.52
C VAL A 697 16.99 -11.31 12.80
N LEU A 698 15.84 -10.66 12.96
CA LEU A 698 15.46 -10.01 14.22
C LEU A 698 14.96 -11.04 15.24
N ASN A 699 15.22 -10.78 16.53
CA ASN A 699 14.85 -11.56 17.72
C ASN A 699 14.10 -12.88 17.41
N PRO A 700 14.77 -14.05 17.39
CA PRO A 700 14.18 -15.32 16.94
C PRO A 700 13.03 -15.84 17.83
N ARG A 701 12.70 -15.15 18.94
CA ARG A 701 11.65 -15.53 19.88
C ARG A 701 10.27 -14.93 19.58
N SER A 702 10.17 -13.93 18.69
CA SER A 702 8.86 -13.37 18.29
C SER A 702 8.47 -13.88 16.89
N PRO A 703 7.51 -14.81 16.78
CA PRO A 703 7.07 -15.34 15.48
C PRO A 703 6.05 -14.43 14.77
N TRP A 704 5.64 -13.31 15.36
CA TRP A 704 4.51 -12.49 14.89
C TRP A 704 4.84 -10.99 14.77
N PRO A 705 4.14 -10.25 13.89
CA PRO A 705 3.24 -10.73 12.84
C PRO A 705 3.96 -11.40 11.67
N TYR A 706 5.28 -11.27 11.59
CA TYR A 706 6.10 -11.81 10.50
C TYR A 706 7.21 -12.71 11.03
N PRO A 707 7.20 -14.01 10.70
CA PRO A 707 8.31 -14.89 11.03
C PRO A 707 9.62 -14.34 10.47
N SER A 708 10.69 -14.39 11.27
CA SER A 708 12.01 -13.85 10.92
C SER A 708 12.67 -14.54 9.72
N THR A 709 12.14 -15.68 9.29
CA THR A 709 12.60 -16.48 8.14
C THR A 709 11.58 -16.57 6.99
N GLY A 710 10.46 -15.84 7.08
CA GLY A 710 9.41 -15.81 6.06
C GLY A 710 9.71 -14.86 4.88
N PRO A 711 8.92 -14.91 3.80
CA PRO A 711 9.08 -14.01 2.65
C PRO A 711 8.85 -12.53 3.00
N ASP A 712 8.08 -12.25 4.05
CA ASP A 712 7.78 -10.91 4.57
C ASP A 712 8.71 -10.47 5.71
N ARG A 713 9.85 -11.14 5.94
CA ARG A 713 10.73 -10.89 7.11
C ARG A 713 11.24 -9.44 7.22
N TRP A 714 11.34 -8.72 6.10
CA TRP A 714 11.72 -7.30 6.03
C TRP A 714 10.67 -6.37 6.65
N ARG A 715 9.42 -6.84 6.85
CA ARG A 715 8.36 -6.08 7.53
C ARG A 715 8.60 -5.93 9.03
N ASN A 716 9.50 -6.70 9.61
CA ASN A 716 9.80 -6.57 11.03
C ASN A 716 10.46 -5.22 11.32
N TYR A 717 9.79 -4.40 12.13
CA TYR A 717 10.30 -3.10 12.55
C TYR A 717 11.74 -3.20 13.08
N GLY A 718 12.59 -2.28 12.66
CA GLY A 718 13.98 -2.19 13.09
C GLY A 718 14.94 -3.11 12.33
N ALA A 719 14.50 -3.83 11.30
CA ALA A 719 15.38 -4.62 10.44
C ALA A 719 16.60 -3.80 9.98
N TRP A 720 16.38 -2.55 9.53
CA TRP A 720 17.41 -1.63 9.07
C TRP A 720 18.32 -1.08 10.19
N LEU A 721 17.85 -1.04 11.45
CA LEU A 721 18.63 -0.51 12.58
C LEU A 721 19.84 -1.39 12.90
N THR A 722 19.74 -2.67 12.57
CA THR A 722 20.82 -3.65 12.76
C THR A 722 21.97 -3.48 11.76
N TYR A 723 21.88 -2.55 10.80
CA TYR A 723 22.96 -2.29 9.85
C TYR A 723 24.29 -1.98 10.58
N LYS A 724 24.23 -1.13 11.62
CA LYS A 724 25.41 -0.79 12.43
C LYS A 724 25.96 -1.98 13.22
N GLU A 725 25.10 -2.89 13.65
CA GLU A 725 25.50 -4.11 14.37
C GLU A 725 26.12 -5.13 13.40
N SER A 726 25.59 -5.21 12.19
CA SER A 726 26.09 -6.08 11.12
C SER A 726 27.43 -5.57 10.54
N TYR A 727 27.60 -4.25 10.52
CA TYR A 727 28.76 -3.56 9.92
C TYR A 727 29.33 -2.48 10.87
N PRO A 728 29.91 -2.88 12.02
CA PRO A 728 30.32 -1.95 13.08
C PRO A 728 31.51 -1.08 12.67
N GLU A 729 32.44 -1.64 11.90
CA GLU A 729 33.70 -0.97 11.55
C GLU A 729 33.69 -0.40 10.14
N SER A 730 33.21 -1.16 9.15
CA SER A 730 33.25 -0.78 7.73
C SER A 730 32.03 -1.26 6.97
N ASP A 731 31.67 -0.54 5.92
CA ASP A 731 30.53 -0.88 5.06
C ASP A 731 30.81 -2.11 4.17
N PRO A 732 29.76 -2.84 3.73
CA PRO A 732 29.88 -4.09 2.99
C PRO A 732 30.65 -3.93 1.67
N VAL A 733 31.37 -5.00 1.33
CA VAL A 733 32.07 -5.18 0.06
C VAL A 733 31.39 -6.31 -0.69
N PHE A 734 31.08 -6.09 -1.95
CA PHE A 734 30.54 -7.08 -2.86
C PHE A 734 31.57 -7.38 -3.95
N ASP A 735 32.08 -8.60 -3.98
CA ASP A 735 33.06 -9.05 -4.96
C ASP A 735 32.33 -9.87 -6.06
N ILE A 736 32.28 -9.33 -7.28
CA ILE A 736 31.66 -9.97 -8.43
C ILE A 736 32.32 -11.34 -8.67
N GLY A 737 31.51 -12.38 -8.81
CA GLY A 737 31.96 -13.76 -9.02
C GLY A 737 32.16 -14.57 -7.73
N SER A 738 32.17 -13.94 -6.55
CA SER A 738 32.27 -14.65 -5.26
C SER A 738 31.16 -14.33 -4.26
N SER A 739 30.62 -13.12 -4.25
CA SER A 739 29.53 -12.71 -3.35
C SER A 739 28.16 -13.15 -3.86
N ASP A 740 27.25 -13.45 -2.94
CA ASP A 740 25.84 -13.79 -3.18
C ASP A 740 24.95 -12.65 -2.71
N PHE A 741 24.18 -12.02 -3.62
CA PHE A 741 23.36 -10.86 -3.27
C PHE A 741 22.28 -11.17 -2.22
N SER A 742 21.80 -12.41 -2.13
CA SER A 742 20.79 -12.80 -1.12
C SER A 742 21.35 -12.86 0.30
N ARG A 743 22.68 -12.81 0.44
CA ARG A 743 23.42 -13.00 1.70
C ARG A 743 24.39 -11.88 2.03
N ASP A 744 25.04 -11.31 1.02
CA ASP A 744 26.17 -10.40 1.17
C ASP A 744 25.82 -8.95 0.81
N TRP A 745 24.62 -8.72 0.26
CA TRP A 745 24.09 -7.40 -0.06
C TRP A 745 22.96 -7.06 0.90
N TYR A 746 23.22 -6.17 1.85
CA TYR A 746 22.19 -5.76 2.81
C TYR A 746 21.00 -5.10 2.09
N PHE A 747 19.77 -5.41 2.51
CA PHE A 747 18.55 -5.07 1.76
C PHE A 747 18.32 -3.57 1.54
N VAL A 748 18.78 -2.72 2.46
CA VAL A 748 18.72 -1.23 2.34
C VAL A 748 20.08 -0.58 2.57
N GLN A 749 20.38 0.48 1.82
CA GLN A 749 21.48 1.37 2.16
C GLN A 749 20.91 2.52 2.98
N CYS A 750 21.09 2.47 4.30
CA CYS A 750 20.66 3.51 5.23
C CYS A 750 21.88 4.26 5.77
N LEU A 751 21.64 5.39 6.45
CA LEU A 751 22.72 6.13 7.11
C LEU A 751 23.19 5.44 8.39
N ARG A 752 24.47 5.63 8.75
CA ARG A 752 25.05 5.08 9.97
C ARG A 752 24.92 6.08 11.13
N PRO A 753 24.29 5.72 12.26
CA PRO A 753 24.25 6.60 13.44
C PRO A 753 25.65 6.81 14.03
N ARG A 754 26.04 8.08 14.25
CA ARG A 754 27.30 8.40 14.92
C ARG A 754 27.32 7.84 16.36
N PRO A 755 28.47 7.45 16.89
CA PRO A 755 28.60 7.15 18.32
C PRO A 755 28.20 8.38 19.15
N GLN A 756 27.16 8.28 19.97
CA GLN A 756 26.85 9.26 21.00
C GLN A 756 27.48 8.81 22.32
N GLU A 757 28.28 9.66 22.96
CA GLU A 757 28.72 9.41 24.33
C GLU A 757 27.55 9.60 25.31
N ARG A 758 27.26 8.57 26.10
CA ARG A 758 26.16 8.56 27.07
C ARG A 758 26.35 9.71 28.09
N GLY A 759 25.33 10.57 28.24
CA GLY A 759 25.32 11.64 29.24
C GLY A 759 25.99 12.96 28.83
N LYS A 760 26.45 13.10 27.57
CA LYS A 760 26.93 14.38 27.04
C LYS A 760 25.98 14.89 25.96
N ARG A 761 25.54 16.15 26.05
CA ARG A 761 24.90 16.84 24.91
C ARG A 761 25.90 16.82 23.75
N SER A 762 25.43 16.40 22.57
CA SER A 762 26.25 16.45 21.35
C SER A 762 26.70 17.89 21.13
N THR A 763 28.00 18.15 21.31
CA THR A 763 28.64 19.42 20.93
C THR A 763 29.16 19.37 19.49
N GLN A 764 28.96 18.26 18.76
CA GLN A 764 29.41 18.10 17.38
C GLN A 764 28.54 18.92 16.43
N ARG A 765 29.16 19.89 15.74
CA ARG A 765 28.59 20.53 14.55
C ARG A 765 28.53 19.50 13.41
N GLY A 766 27.33 19.20 12.90
CA GLY A 766 27.13 18.32 11.75
C GLY A 766 25.99 17.32 11.95
N SER A 767 25.62 16.60 10.90
CA SER A 767 24.57 15.57 10.97
C SER A 767 24.91 14.51 12.02
N PRO A 768 23.94 14.05 12.85
CA PRO A 768 24.13 12.93 13.78
C PRO A 768 24.35 11.58 13.07
N TYR A 769 24.29 11.57 11.74
CA TYR A 769 24.52 10.40 10.90
C TYR A 769 25.79 10.54 10.04
N LEU A 770 26.32 9.40 9.63
CA LEU A 770 27.42 9.26 8.67
C LEU A 770 26.88 8.66 7.37
N PRO A 771 27.39 9.09 6.21
CA PRO A 771 27.10 8.44 4.94
C PRO A 771 27.64 7.01 4.96
N THR A 772 26.97 6.11 4.26
CA THR A 772 27.41 4.72 4.07
C THR A 772 27.83 4.50 2.61
N VAL A 773 28.81 3.62 2.39
CA VAL A 773 29.40 3.38 1.06
C VAL A 773 29.35 1.90 0.70
N ARG A 774 28.67 1.53 -0.38
CA ARG A 774 28.76 0.17 -0.94
C ARG A 774 29.95 0.09 -1.89
N ARG A 775 30.76 -0.96 -1.75
CA ARG A 775 31.93 -1.21 -2.60
C ARG A 775 31.67 -2.43 -3.47
N ILE A 776 31.71 -2.27 -4.79
CA ILE A 776 31.56 -3.34 -5.77
C ILE A 776 32.90 -3.55 -6.44
N ASN A 777 33.54 -4.70 -6.21
CA ASN A 777 34.80 -5.06 -6.86
C ASN A 777 34.54 -6.01 -8.03
N PHE A 778 35.24 -5.80 -9.14
CA PHE A 778 35.16 -6.67 -10.31
C PHE A 778 36.46 -6.61 -11.10
N ASP A 779 36.77 -7.67 -11.83
CA ASP A 779 37.92 -7.71 -12.73
C ASP A 779 37.49 -7.43 -14.18
N LEU A 780 38.34 -6.73 -14.93
CA LEU A 780 38.13 -6.42 -16.34
C LEU A 780 39.46 -6.58 -17.10
N GLU A 781 39.51 -7.45 -18.11
CA GLU A 781 40.75 -7.74 -18.84
C GLU A 781 41.17 -6.58 -19.75
N ASP A 782 40.34 -6.21 -20.73
CA ASP A 782 40.72 -5.18 -21.70
C ASP A 782 39.76 -3.99 -21.68
N PRO A 783 39.85 -3.07 -20.70
CA PRO A 783 39.09 -1.84 -20.75
C PRO A 783 39.50 -1.00 -21.96
N TRP A 784 38.54 -0.61 -22.79
CA TRP A 784 38.85 0.25 -23.94
C TRP A 784 38.79 1.73 -23.53
N PRO A 785 39.94 2.46 -23.48
CA PRO A 785 39.96 3.80 -22.89
C PRO A 785 39.12 4.85 -23.65
N GLY A 786 38.88 4.64 -24.94
CA GLY A 786 38.07 5.52 -25.79
C GLY A 786 36.57 5.20 -25.80
N ALA A 787 36.14 4.16 -25.09
CA ALA A 787 34.75 3.73 -25.03
C ALA A 787 34.05 4.24 -23.77
N THR A 788 32.72 4.14 -23.75
CA THR A 788 31.89 4.43 -22.59
C THR A 788 31.18 3.15 -22.15
N TYR A 789 31.41 2.78 -20.90
CA TYR A 789 30.70 1.71 -20.20
C TYR A 789 29.43 2.29 -19.56
N THR A 790 28.40 1.48 -19.34
CA THR A 790 27.14 1.96 -18.78
C THR A 790 26.81 1.25 -17.48
N LEU A 791 26.76 1.99 -16.36
CA LEU A 791 26.24 1.50 -15.09
C LEU A 791 24.76 1.87 -15.00
N ARG A 792 23.89 0.86 -14.92
CA ARG A 792 22.46 1.01 -14.65
C ARG A 792 22.16 0.69 -13.20
N MET A 793 21.33 1.53 -12.59
CA MET A 793 20.82 1.32 -11.25
C MET A 793 19.30 1.47 -11.27
N ALA A 794 18.59 0.39 -10.99
CA ALA A 794 17.17 0.38 -10.68
C ALA A 794 17.01 0.40 -9.15
N ILE A 795 16.13 1.28 -8.68
CA ILE A 795 15.89 1.54 -7.27
C ILE A 795 14.41 1.22 -7.01
N ALA A 796 14.15 0.24 -6.15
CA ALA A 796 12.80 -0.17 -5.75
C ALA A 796 12.16 0.78 -4.73
N GLY A 797 12.96 1.58 -4.02
CA GLY A 797 12.46 2.66 -3.17
C GLY A 797 13.56 3.54 -2.61
N ALA A 798 13.23 4.79 -2.27
CA ALA A 798 14.13 5.74 -1.67
C ALA A 798 13.40 6.79 -0.82
N HIS A 799 14.08 7.31 0.19
CA HIS A 799 13.63 8.49 0.92
C HIS A 799 14.78 9.47 1.02
N HIS A 800 14.69 10.59 0.29
CA HIS A 800 15.74 11.60 0.16
C HIS A 800 17.13 11.00 -0.16
N GLY A 801 17.17 9.84 -0.82
CA GLY A 801 18.40 9.10 -1.08
C GLY A 801 19.10 9.60 -2.33
N ALA A 802 20.32 10.12 -2.19
CA ALA A 802 21.19 10.49 -3.31
C ALA A 802 22.42 9.57 -3.34
N ILE A 803 22.73 9.03 -4.51
CA ILE A 803 23.84 8.09 -4.72
C ILE A 803 24.98 8.84 -5.40
N GLY A 804 26.11 8.98 -4.69
CA GLY A 804 27.37 9.38 -5.28
C GLY A 804 28.10 8.16 -5.83
N VAL A 805 28.49 8.20 -7.10
CA VAL A 805 29.22 7.14 -7.80
C VAL A 805 30.68 7.56 -7.99
N ALA A 806 31.62 6.75 -7.54
CA ALA A 806 33.05 6.94 -7.78
C ALA A 806 33.71 5.66 -8.31
N ILE A 807 34.65 5.82 -9.26
CA ILE A 807 35.33 4.72 -9.95
C ILE A 807 36.80 4.69 -9.51
N ASN A 808 37.23 3.56 -8.95
CA ASN A 808 38.61 3.30 -8.52
C ASN A 808 39.18 4.32 -7.50
N ARG A 809 38.30 5.10 -6.85
CA ARG A 809 38.67 6.15 -5.90
C ARG A 809 37.73 6.15 -4.68
N PRO A 810 38.23 5.79 -3.48
CA PRO A 810 37.41 5.71 -2.28
C PRO A 810 37.07 7.06 -1.63
N SER A 811 37.61 8.20 -2.08
CA SER A 811 37.41 9.49 -1.43
C SER A 811 36.10 10.16 -1.84
N ASN A 812 35.23 10.44 -0.86
CA ASN A 812 34.03 11.25 -1.04
C ASN A 812 34.43 12.67 -1.52
N THR A 813 33.93 13.04 -2.69
CA THR A 813 34.08 14.30 -3.43
C THR A 813 35.38 14.58 -4.19
N PRO A 814 35.28 15.00 -5.48
CA PRO A 814 34.04 15.00 -6.30
C PRO A 814 33.68 13.58 -6.76
N TYR A 815 32.39 13.24 -6.72
CA TYR A 815 31.89 12.01 -7.34
C TYR A 815 32.03 12.10 -8.87
N ASP A 816 32.19 10.96 -9.53
CA ASP A 816 32.16 10.89 -11.00
C ASP A 816 30.75 11.14 -11.53
N PHE A 817 29.74 10.76 -10.75
CA PHE A 817 28.33 11.05 -10.98
C PHE A 817 27.58 11.13 -9.66
N ARG A 818 26.52 11.95 -9.60
CA ARG A 818 25.64 12.04 -8.43
C ARG A 818 24.19 12.04 -8.91
N THR A 819 23.39 11.11 -8.39
CA THR A 819 21.94 11.13 -8.67
C THR A 819 21.29 12.36 -7.98
N PRO A 820 20.14 12.84 -8.48
CA PRO A 820 19.23 13.62 -7.65
C PRO A 820 18.89 12.87 -6.36
N ALA A 821 18.49 13.60 -5.32
CA ALA A 821 17.89 12.97 -4.14
C ALA A 821 16.53 12.40 -4.55
N GLY A 822 16.43 11.08 -4.57
CA GLY A 822 15.25 10.37 -5.04
C GLY A 822 14.22 10.07 -3.95
N GLY A 823 12.99 9.84 -4.39
CA GLY A 823 11.93 9.21 -3.60
C GLY A 823 11.13 10.18 -2.73
N ARG A 824 10.91 9.79 -1.45
CA ARG A 824 9.91 10.26 -0.44
C ARG A 824 8.86 9.20 -0.10
N ASP A 825 9.16 7.93 -0.35
CA ASP A 825 8.21 6.83 -0.10
C ASP A 825 8.13 6.40 1.38
N ASN A 826 9.24 6.57 2.11
CA ASN A 826 9.44 6.06 3.47
C ASN A 826 9.27 4.53 3.58
N ALA A 827 9.48 3.77 2.50
CA ALA A 827 9.13 2.34 2.47
C ALA A 827 9.90 1.53 3.54
N MET A 828 11.19 1.81 3.72
CA MET A 828 12.04 1.18 4.75
C MET A 828 11.43 1.32 6.17
N ALA A 829 11.05 2.54 6.56
CA ALA A 829 10.46 2.79 7.88
C ALA A 829 9.02 2.26 7.98
N ARG A 830 8.29 2.26 6.86
CA ARG A 830 6.90 1.82 6.74
C ARG A 830 6.75 0.31 6.47
N ALA A 831 7.73 -0.48 6.92
CA ALA A 831 7.73 -1.94 6.82
C ALA A 831 7.39 -2.42 5.39
N SER A 832 8.12 -1.90 4.39
CA SER A 832 8.01 -2.25 2.98
C SER A 832 9.38 -2.51 2.34
N ASP A 833 9.38 -3.40 1.33
CA ASP A 833 10.49 -3.70 0.43
C ASP A 833 10.38 -3.01 -0.93
N HIS A 834 9.40 -2.13 -1.13
CA HIS A 834 9.23 -1.36 -2.36
C HIS A 834 8.46 -0.05 -2.13
N GLY A 835 8.70 0.92 -2.99
CA GLY A 835 8.12 2.25 -2.96
C GLY A 835 8.12 2.88 -4.35
N GLN A 836 8.66 4.09 -4.46
CA GLN A 836 8.77 4.72 -5.77
C GLN A 836 9.90 4.10 -6.58
N TYR A 837 9.57 3.54 -7.74
CA TYR A 837 10.56 3.00 -8.66
C TYR A 837 11.32 4.10 -9.40
N LEU A 838 12.66 4.05 -9.39
CA LEU A 838 13.53 5.01 -10.06
C LEU A 838 14.60 4.26 -10.86
N GLN A 839 15.03 4.85 -11.98
CA GLN A 839 16.12 4.32 -12.79
C GLN A 839 17.16 5.39 -13.12
N TYR A 840 18.43 5.01 -13.01
CA TYR A 840 19.56 5.85 -13.35
C TYR A 840 20.49 5.14 -14.33
N GLU A 841 20.97 5.89 -15.32
CA GLU A 841 22.00 5.48 -16.28
C GLU A 841 23.24 6.35 -16.08
N VAL A 842 24.39 5.73 -15.83
CA VAL A 842 25.66 6.44 -15.60
C VAL A 842 26.68 5.97 -16.63
N GLY A 843 27.14 6.90 -17.47
CA GLY A 843 28.24 6.67 -18.40
C GLY A 843 29.59 6.70 -17.67
N ILE A 844 30.36 5.62 -17.77
CA ILE A 844 31.71 5.49 -17.20
C ILE A 844 32.72 5.50 -18.36
N PRO A 845 33.54 6.55 -18.50
CA PRO A 845 34.63 6.55 -19.47
C PRO A 845 35.58 5.37 -19.22
N GLY A 846 35.88 4.59 -20.25
CA GLY A 846 36.78 3.44 -20.15
C GLY A 846 38.18 3.81 -19.65
N SER A 847 38.60 5.06 -19.84
CA SER A 847 39.85 5.62 -19.29
C SER A 847 39.91 5.68 -17.75
N LYS A 848 38.77 5.53 -17.06
CA LYS A 848 38.70 5.40 -15.59
C LYS A 848 38.80 3.96 -15.11
N LEU A 849 38.67 2.98 -16.02
CA LEU A 849 38.77 1.56 -15.72
C LEU A 849 40.21 1.07 -15.93
N LEU A 850 40.59 0.08 -15.14
CA LEU A 850 41.92 -0.53 -15.12
C LEU A 850 41.85 -1.94 -15.68
N HIS A 851 42.94 -2.40 -16.31
CA HIS A 851 43.14 -3.82 -16.53
C HIS A 851 43.26 -4.52 -15.16
N GLY A 852 42.50 -5.58 -14.95
CA GLY A 852 42.38 -6.30 -13.70
C GLY A 852 41.33 -5.67 -12.77
N ARG A 853 41.68 -5.53 -11.50
CA ARG A 853 40.73 -5.16 -10.45
C ARG A 853 40.28 -3.72 -10.52
N ASN A 854 38.96 -3.55 -10.54
CA ASN A 854 38.26 -2.28 -10.46
C ASN A 854 37.32 -2.26 -9.25
N THR A 855 36.99 -1.07 -8.76
CA THR A 855 36.02 -0.85 -7.70
C THR A 855 35.07 0.29 -8.07
N ILE A 856 33.76 0.05 -7.95
CA ILE A 856 32.73 1.08 -7.94
C ILE A 856 32.32 1.34 -6.48
N TYR A 857 32.29 2.61 -6.10
CA TYR A 857 31.81 3.08 -4.80
C TYR A 857 30.44 3.74 -4.99
N LEU A 858 29.44 3.27 -4.24
CA LEU A 858 28.10 3.87 -4.19
C LEU A 858 27.88 4.46 -2.79
N THR A 859 28.04 5.78 -2.67
CA THR A 859 27.90 6.51 -1.41
C THR A 859 26.49 7.06 -1.28
N LEU A 860 25.81 6.77 -0.16
CA LEU A 860 24.59 7.48 0.23
C LEU A 860 25.01 8.86 0.79
N ASP A 861 24.92 9.87 -0.07
CA ASP A 861 25.46 11.22 0.18
C ASP A 861 24.52 12.13 0.96
N SER A 862 23.21 11.82 0.97
CA SER A 862 22.20 12.63 1.64
C SER A 862 22.12 12.29 3.14
N VAL A 863 22.67 13.17 3.98
CA VAL A 863 22.80 12.97 5.45
C VAL A 863 21.80 13.76 6.29
N ASP A 864 20.75 14.29 5.66
CA ASP A 864 19.88 15.29 6.26
C ASP A 864 18.83 14.70 7.22
N GLY A 865 18.48 13.42 7.05
CA GLY A 865 17.42 12.76 7.83
C GLY A 865 17.74 11.31 8.20
N ARG A 866 17.28 10.86 9.36
CA ARG A 866 17.54 9.50 9.89
C ARG A 866 16.96 8.38 9.04
N TYR A 867 15.91 8.69 8.30
CA TYR A 867 15.20 7.75 7.42
C TYR A 867 15.73 7.81 6.00
N ASN A 868 16.82 8.54 5.73
CA ASN A 868 17.38 8.58 4.40
C ASN A 868 17.90 7.19 4.02
N TYR A 869 17.42 6.69 2.89
CA TYR A 869 17.82 5.38 2.40
C TYR A 869 17.68 5.23 0.89
N VAL A 870 18.33 4.20 0.37
CA VAL A 870 18.15 3.66 -0.99
C VAL A 870 17.97 2.14 -0.90
N GLY A 871 16.86 1.64 -1.43
CA GLY A 871 16.59 0.23 -1.66
C GLY A 871 16.82 -0.12 -3.13
N TYR A 872 17.87 -0.87 -3.41
CA TYR A 872 18.22 -1.26 -4.78
C TYR A 872 17.32 -2.41 -5.24
N ASP A 873 16.83 -2.32 -6.48
CA ASP A 873 16.18 -3.44 -7.19
C ASP A 873 17.25 -4.23 -7.94
N PHE A 874 17.95 -3.55 -8.85
CA PHE A 874 18.88 -4.19 -9.76
C PHE A 874 20.01 -3.25 -10.15
N ILE A 875 21.24 -3.77 -10.25
CA ILE A 875 22.40 -3.03 -10.72
C ILE A 875 23.08 -3.82 -11.83
N ARG A 876 23.48 -3.14 -12.91
CA ARG A 876 24.17 -3.77 -14.04
C ARG A 876 25.26 -2.88 -14.61
N LEU A 877 26.42 -3.47 -14.89
CA LEU A 877 27.45 -2.83 -15.71
C LEU A 877 27.44 -3.43 -17.11
N GLU A 878 27.40 -2.57 -18.11
CA GLU A 878 27.44 -2.92 -19.53
C GLU A 878 28.75 -2.44 -20.16
N GLY A 879 29.28 -3.27 -21.07
CA GLY A 879 30.36 -2.88 -21.96
C GLY A 879 29.94 -1.82 -22.98
N PRO A 880 30.90 -1.31 -23.76
CA PRO A 880 30.59 -0.45 -24.91
C PRO A 880 29.72 -1.18 -25.93
N GLY A 881 28.83 -0.41 -26.57
CA GLY A 881 27.87 -0.87 -27.59
C GLY A 881 28.40 -0.97 -28.99
#